data_AF-A0A0P9V2T4-F1
#
_entry.id   AF-A0A0P9V2T4-F1
#
_cell.length_a   1.000
_cell.length_b   1.000
_cell.length_c   1.000
_cell.angle_alpha   90.00
_cell.angle_beta   90.00
_cell.angle_gamma   90.00
#
_symmetry.space_group_name_H-M   'P 1'
#
loop_
_entity.id
_entity.type
_entity.pdbx_description
1 polymer ?
#
loop_
_entity_poly.entity_id
_entity_poly.type
_entity_poly.pdbx_seq_one_letter_code
_entity_poly.pdbx_strand_id
1 'polypeptide(L)'
;MIESISLSSIATYSPVKPENIANLKPINFFYGANGAGKTTISRLIEKPCISATSSITWLRNNPIPAMVYNNDFITSNFTDSKELQGVFTLGKAEQAQLDRLKDLQEVRKRHEKLIAKSTIMLEGEDGKHGKNGELVYLEAKLVARCWEQKTKHDELLKGAFSGLRNNKEAFKSRMLQEYETNTSSLIDLAGLQERALILYGAQPVKMSLVPNLDLTRLIAFESSPILAKKVIGKEDVNVSAIIQRLGNSDWIRQGMRFLEHTDDQCPFCQQVIPRNFEQDLAEYFDETFEADSKAVSTLRTNYFQVADETLAQARALLSADCTHLDKDKISLEIQALEALVLVNKDRMEKKVSSPSTKIEFEGVDDIQNGFAEIISAANVKVTEHNRLVASFTAEQSKLTGEVWKYLVETELKSTLTDYSSEKSQLKSAIESISLTRDKAKQNVAAGQVDIDQIETELTSVKPTVIAINKILKNFGFRSFSLDPACLGNSYKLIRSDGKDAKQTLSEGEKSFVTFLYFYHLLRGSITTSGITSDRIVVIDDPVSSLDSDVLFIVSSLIKELFATVRKKDSHLKQIFVLTHNVHFHKEITYDQRRKAEASLSDETFWIVRKPADYSTVEFHTTNPIRTSYQLLWAELKKFPAPALTLQNTMRRILENYFKILGGVDTYHLVGSFEGIEKVQCQSLISWVNDGSHYAPDELYVAIGDAMAASYQKIFFRIFKVTEHTAHYRMMMGADYVDLDPDESLGEMQADVDEDQDVIGSIVDAAEQSILVPGLSATNADAAVTALVPVPSASLASVDRPGLEPEIF
;
A
#
# COMPACT_ATOMS: atom_id res chain seq x y z
N MET A 1 21.17 6.03 -3.00
CA MET A 1 22.40 5.24 -3.16
C MET A 1 22.37 4.11 -2.14
N ILE A 2 23.04 3.01 -2.43
CA ILE A 2 23.25 1.91 -1.49
C ILE A 2 24.43 2.26 -0.60
N GLU A 3 24.26 2.14 0.72
CA GLU A 3 25.29 2.39 1.74
C GLU A 3 25.96 1.08 2.17
N SER A 4 25.16 0.01 2.29
CA SER A 4 25.63 -1.34 2.60
C SER A 4 24.74 -2.43 2.00
N ILE A 5 25.32 -3.62 1.86
CA ILE A 5 24.68 -4.86 1.38
C ILE A 5 25.03 -5.96 2.38
N SER A 6 24.02 -6.70 2.86
CA SER A 6 24.19 -7.89 3.69
C SER A 6 23.81 -9.14 2.89
N LEU A 7 24.75 -10.08 2.78
CA LEU A 7 24.61 -11.33 2.03
C LEU A 7 24.53 -12.51 3.01
N SER A 8 23.37 -13.14 3.08
CA SER A 8 23.10 -14.27 3.98
C SER A 8 22.23 -15.32 3.28
N SER A 9 22.59 -16.60 3.46
CA SER A 9 21.86 -17.76 2.94
C SER A 9 21.44 -17.64 1.46
N ILE A 10 22.33 -17.12 0.60
CA ILE A 10 22.07 -16.88 -0.82
C ILE A 10 23.21 -17.42 -1.69
N ALA A 11 22.87 -18.36 -2.58
CA ALA A 11 23.81 -19.02 -3.51
C ALA A 11 25.08 -19.56 -2.83
N THR A 12 26.21 -18.86 -2.91
CA THR A 12 27.50 -19.25 -2.30
C THR A 12 27.79 -18.57 -0.96
N TYR A 13 26.90 -17.72 -0.43
CA TYR A 13 27.09 -17.06 0.86
C TYR A 13 26.50 -17.86 2.01
N SER A 14 27.19 -17.88 3.15
CA SER A 14 26.85 -18.74 4.30
C SER A 14 25.47 -18.43 4.89
N PRO A 15 24.71 -19.45 5.36
CA PRO A 15 23.51 -19.24 6.16
C PRO A 15 23.81 -18.92 7.63
N VAL A 16 25.03 -19.19 8.12
CA VAL A 16 25.40 -19.02 9.54
C VAL A 16 26.07 -17.68 9.80
N LYS A 17 26.92 -17.21 8.87
CA LYS A 17 27.64 -15.94 8.99
C LYS A 17 27.30 -15.02 7.80
N PRO A 18 26.58 -13.91 8.01
CA PRO A 18 26.33 -12.95 6.94
C PRO A 18 27.60 -12.19 6.57
N GLU A 19 27.84 -12.01 5.28
CA GLU A 19 28.92 -11.16 4.76
C GLU A 19 28.37 -9.75 4.53
N ASN A 20 28.95 -8.76 5.20
CA ASN A 20 28.45 -7.38 5.22
C ASN A 20 29.41 -6.45 4.48
N ILE A 21 28.95 -5.93 3.34
CA ILE A 21 29.66 -4.95 2.51
C ILE A 21 29.17 -3.58 2.94
N ALA A 22 30.00 -2.79 3.64
CA ALA A 22 29.64 -1.47 4.16
C ALA A 22 30.49 -0.35 3.53
N ASN A 23 30.12 0.91 3.79
CA ASN A 23 30.85 2.10 3.30
C ASN A 23 30.93 2.23 1.76
N LEU A 24 29.90 1.74 1.04
CA LEU A 24 29.83 1.85 -0.41
C LEU A 24 29.81 3.32 -0.87
N LYS A 25 30.47 3.59 -1.99
CA LYS A 25 30.75 4.93 -2.55
C LYS A 25 30.08 5.09 -3.92
N PRO A 26 30.18 6.27 -4.59
CA PRO A 26 29.69 6.42 -5.96
C PRO A 26 30.25 5.40 -6.96
N ILE A 27 31.49 4.93 -6.78
CA ILE A 27 32.13 3.91 -7.63
C ILE A 27 32.62 2.76 -6.73
N ASN A 28 32.37 1.50 -7.12
CA ASN A 28 32.78 0.34 -6.31
C ASN A 28 33.32 -0.76 -7.23
N PHE A 29 34.55 -1.20 -6.98
CA PHE A 29 35.23 -2.23 -7.76
C PHE A 29 35.30 -3.54 -6.97
N PHE A 30 34.80 -4.63 -7.56
CA PHE A 30 34.84 -5.97 -6.99
C PHE A 30 35.67 -6.89 -7.90
N TYR A 31 36.80 -7.38 -7.40
CA TYR A 31 37.60 -8.38 -8.09
C TYR A 31 37.38 -9.77 -7.47
N GLY A 32 37.27 -10.81 -8.28
CA GLY A 32 37.17 -12.18 -7.76
C GLY A 32 37.13 -13.24 -8.84
N ALA A 33 37.63 -14.43 -8.50
CA ALA A 33 37.68 -15.57 -9.41
C ALA A 33 36.29 -15.99 -9.94
N ASN A 34 36.27 -16.77 -11.01
CA ASN A 34 35.02 -17.37 -11.51
C ASN A 34 34.45 -18.32 -10.47
N GLY A 35 33.12 -18.27 -10.28
CA GLY A 35 32.43 -19.01 -9.22
C GLY A 35 32.56 -18.42 -7.80
N ALA A 36 33.28 -17.32 -7.59
CA ALA A 36 33.48 -16.75 -6.26
C ALA A 36 32.25 -16.05 -5.63
N GLY A 37 31.13 -15.91 -6.35
CA GLY A 37 29.89 -15.29 -5.84
C GLY A 37 29.61 -13.85 -6.29
N LYS A 38 30.42 -13.28 -7.19
CA LYS A 38 30.23 -11.91 -7.74
C LYS A 38 28.82 -11.68 -8.30
N THR A 39 28.34 -12.57 -9.16
CA THR A 39 27.02 -12.47 -9.80
C THR A 39 25.84 -12.56 -8.85
N THR A 40 26.03 -13.10 -7.64
CA THR A 40 25.01 -13.04 -6.59
C THR A 40 24.85 -11.63 -6.04
N ILE A 41 25.94 -10.85 -5.96
CA ILE A 41 25.89 -9.42 -5.60
C ILE A 41 25.12 -8.64 -6.68
N SER A 42 25.42 -8.87 -7.96
CA SER A 42 24.74 -8.17 -9.06
C SER A 42 23.24 -8.48 -9.12
N ARG A 43 22.85 -9.76 -8.95
CA ARG A 43 21.45 -10.19 -8.86
C ARG A 43 20.71 -9.66 -7.63
N LEU A 44 21.35 -9.58 -6.47
CA LEU A 44 20.73 -9.03 -5.26
C LEU A 44 20.45 -7.52 -5.42
N ILE A 45 21.36 -6.76 -6.05
CA ILE A 45 21.16 -5.34 -6.35
C ILE A 45 20.02 -5.14 -7.36
N GLU A 46 19.90 -6.00 -8.37
CA GLU A 46 18.78 -5.97 -9.33
C GLU A 46 17.44 -6.27 -8.64
N LYS A 47 17.40 -7.32 -7.82
CA LYS A 47 16.18 -7.89 -7.23
C LYS A 47 16.39 -8.16 -5.74
N PRO A 48 16.21 -7.14 -4.87
CA PRO A 48 16.45 -7.28 -3.43
C PRO A 48 15.59 -8.37 -2.75
N CYS A 49 14.45 -8.72 -3.35
CA CYS A 49 13.54 -9.78 -2.88
C CYS A 49 13.98 -11.22 -3.19
N ILE A 50 15.13 -11.43 -3.86
CA ILE A 50 15.62 -12.77 -4.22
C ILE A 50 16.04 -13.62 -2.99
N SER A 51 16.23 -12.99 -1.83
CA SER A 51 16.44 -13.67 -0.54
C SER A 51 15.72 -12.90 0.57
N ALA A 52 15.10 -13.63 1.50
CA ALA A 52 14.45 -13.06 2.67
C ALA A 52 15.44 -12.72 3.81
N THR A 53 16.68 -13.23 3.74
CA THR A 53 17.71 -13.09 4.78
C THR A 53 18.85 -12.15 4.39
N SER A 54 18.97 -11.81 3.10
CA SER A 54 19.86 -10.77 2.59
C SER A 54 19.15 -9.41 2.57
N SER A 55 19.89 -8.31 2.68
CA SER A 55 19.32 -6.96 2.72
C SER A 55 20.20 -5.92 2.05
N ILE A 56 19.61 -4.80 1.65
CA ILE A 56 20.29 -3.64 1.08
C ILE A 56 19.85 -2.41 1.87
N THR A 57 20.82 -1.68 2.44
CA THR A 57 20.57 -0.41 3.14
C THR A 57 20.75 0.75 2.18
N TRP A 58 19.74 1.61 2.11
CA TRP A 58 19.67 2.75 1.19
C TRP A 58 19.80 4.05 1.97
N LEU A 59 20.63 4.97 1.45
CA LEU A 59 20.77 6.33 1.98
C LEU A 59 19.38 6.98 2.16
N ARG A 60 19.04 7.31 3.41
CA ARG A 60 17.74 7.89 3.82
C ARG A 60 16.51 7.01 3.52
N ASN A 61 16.66 5.69 3.46
CA ASN A 61 15.59 4.75 3.11
C ASN A 61 14.89 5.07 1.77
N ASN A 62 15.64 5.59 0.78
CA ASN A 62 15.11 5.89 -0.55
C ASN A 62 15.68 4.89 -1.60
N PRO A 63 14.91 3.84 -1.98
CA PRO A 63 15.32 2.90 -3.01
C PRO A 63 15.48 3.57 -4.37
N ILE A 64 16.56 3.25 -5.07
CA ILE A 64 16.84 3.75 -6.42
C ILE A 64 16.89 2.54 -7.37
N PRO A 65 16.13 2.54 -8.49
CA PRO A 65 16.17 1.45 -9.46
C PRO A 65 17.58 1.09 -9.92
N ALA A 66 17.88 -0.22 -9.96
CA ALA A 66 19.14 -0.73 -10.46
C ALA A 66 19.02 -1.22 -11.90
N MET A 67 20.03 -0.97 -12.72
CA MET A 67 20.23 -1.54 -14.04
C MET A 67 21.48 -2.40 -14.02
N VAL A 68 21.33 -3.68 -14.34
CA VAL A 68 22.41 -4.67 -14.19
C VAL A 68 22.76 -5.27 -15.55
N TYR A 69 24.04 -5.16 -15.92
CA TYR A 69 24.63 -5.91 -17.01
C TYR A 69 25.29 -7.16 -16.45
N ASN A 70 24.73 -8.33 -16.78
CA ASN A 70 25.26 -9.65 -16.47
C ASN A 70 24.76 -10.66 -17.52
N ASN A 71 25.06 -11.95 -17.37
CA ASN A 71 24.55 -12.99 -18.27
C ASN A 71 23.01 -13.07 -18.35
N ASP A 72 22.27 -12.73 -17.28
CA ASP A 72 20.80 -12.72 -17.31
C ASP A 72 20.28 -11.59 -18.22
N PHE A 73 20.93 -10.42 -18.21
CA PHE A 73 20.65 -9.32 -19.14
C PHE A 73 20.95 -9.72 -20.59
N ILE A 74 22.09 -10.35 -20.85
CA ILE A 74 22.47 -10.83 -22.19
C ILE A 74 21.42 -11.85 -22.69
N THR A 75 21.08 -12.86 -21.89
CA THR A 75 20.11 -13.89 -22.28
C THR A 75 18.71 -13.32 -22.51
N SER A 76 18.21 -12.46 -21.61
CA SER A 76 16.86 -11.89 -21.71
C SER A 76 16.66 -10.95 -22.91
N ASN A 77 17.70 -10.22 -23.32
CA ASN A 77 17.66 -9.33 -24.50
C ASN A 77 18.07 -10.04 -25.81
N PHE A 78 18.73 -11.21 -25.73
CA PHE A 78 19.28 -11.93 -26.89
C PHE A 78 18.76 -13.37 -27.00
N THR A 79 17.44 -13.56 -26.82
CA THR A 79 16.74 -14.85 -27.03
C THR A 79 16.24 -14.94 -28.49
N ASP A 80 16.32 -16.10 -29.16
CA ASP A 80 15.95 -16.29 -30.58
C ASP A 80 14.62 -15.62 -30.98
N SER A 81 13.58 -15.75 -30.17
CA SER A 81 12.21 -15.28 -30.44
C SER A 81 11.93 -13.79 -30.19
N LYS A 82 12.90 -12.99 -29.72
CA LYS A 82 12.71 -11.56 -29.40
C LYS A 82 13.70 -10.65 -30.13
N GLU A 83 13.21 -9.64 -30.82
CA GLU A 83 14.05 -8.51 -31.24
C GLU A 83 14.45 -7.66 -30.03
N LEU A 84 15.58 -6.95 -30.11
CA LEU A 84 16.00 -5.99 -29.09
C LEU A 84 14.99 -4.84 -29.04
N GLN A 85 14.60 -4.35 -27.86
CA GLN A 85 13.69 -3.21 -27.77
C GLN A 85 14.39 -1.91 -28.16
N GLY A 86 13.71 -1.02 -28.87
CA GLY A 86 14.26 0.28 -29.24
C GLY A 86 14.55 1.13 -28.02
N VAL A 87 15.81 1.57 -27.86
CA VAL A 87 16.19 2.55 -26.85
C VAL A 87 15.92 3.95 -27.38
N PHE A 88 14.88 4.55 -26.80
CA PHE A 88 14.52 5.94 -26.93
C PHE A 88 15.53 6.81 -26.19
N THR A 89 16.35 7.54 -26.95
CA THR A 89 17.19 8.61 -26.43
C THR A 89 16.62 9.95 -26.85
N LEU A 90 16.80 10.99 -26.02
CA LEU A 90 16.57 12.37 -26.42
C LEU A 90 17.41 12.67 -27.67
N GLY A 91 16.74 13.07 -28.76
CA GLY A 91 17.39 13.39 -30.02
C GLY A 91 18.12 14.74 -29.99
N LYS A 92 18.39 15.29 -31.17
CA LYS A 92 18.64 16.74 -31.29
C LYS A 92 17.32 17.48 -31.09
N ALA A 93 16.93 17.64 -29.84
CA ALA A 93 15.79 18.44 -29.42
C ALA A 93 15.98 19.91 -29.79
N GLU A 94 14.91 20.63 -30.11
CA GLU A 94 14.96 22.08 -30.15
C GLU A 94 15.17 22.64 -28.74
N GLN A 95 16.05 23.62 -28.59
CA GLN A 95 16.42 24.19 -27.28
C GLN A 95 15.18 24.65 -26.48
N ALA A 96 14.17 25.19 -27.17
CA ALA A 96 12.91 25.61 -26.59
C ALA A 96 12.12 24.48 -25.89
N GLN A 97 12.13 23.25 -26.42
CA GLN A 97 11.46 22.12 -25.80
C GLN A 97 12.21 21.63 -24.55
N LEU A 98 13.55 21.66 -24.56
CA LEU A 98 14.38 21.33 -23.39
C LEU A 98 14.22 22.34 -22.25
N ASP A 99 14.11 23.63 -22.57
CA ASP A 99 13.89 24.66 -21.55
C ASP A 99 12.47 24.60 -20.98
N ARG A 100 11.45 24.37 -21.81
CA ARG A 100 10.07 24.11 -21.34
C ARG A 100 9.99 22.87 -20.42
N LEU A 101 10.74 21.81 -20.71
CA LEU A 101 10.80 20.60 -19.87
C LEU A 101 11.39 20.92 -18.48
N LYS A 102 12.47 21.71 -18.41
CA LYS A 102 13.06 22.15 -17.13
C LYS A 102 12.07 23.00 -16.32
N ASP A 103 11.39 23.94 -16.96
CA ASP A 103 10.42 24.82 -16.30
C ASP A 103 9.27 24.01 -15.68
N LEU A 104 8.71 23.06 -16.44
CA LEU A 104 7.67 22.14 -15.95
C LEU A 104 8.17 21.28 -14.78
N GLN A 105 9.39 20.73 -14.87
CA GLN A 105 9.99 19.96 -13.78
C GLN A 105 10.23 20.81 -12.53
N GLU A 106 10.63 22.09 -12.66
CA GLU A 106 10.81 22.98 -11.50
C GLU A 106 9.46 23.36 -10.87
N VAL A 107 8.44 23.68 -11.68
CA VAL A 107 7.07 23.95 -11.23
C VAL A 107 6.49 22.72 -10.51
N ARG A 108 6.65 21.52 -11.07
CA ARG A 108 6.24 20.26 -10.42
C ARG A 108 6.93 20.10 -9.06
N LYS A 109 8.26 20.29 -8.98
CA LYS A 109 9.03 20.20 -7.74
C LYS A 109 8.62 21.24 -6.68
N ARG A 110 8.18 22.43 -7.10
CA ARG A 110 7.59 23.45 -6.20
C ARG A 110 6.24 22.98 -5.64
N HIS A 111 5.39 22.36 -6.46
CA HIS A 111 4.11 21.80 -6.00
C HIS A 111 4.29 20.55 -5.12
N GLU A 112 5.24 19.67 -5.41
CA GLU A 112 5.57 18.51 -4.54
C GLU A 112 6.02 18.96 -3.13
N LYS A 113 6.86 20.00 -3.04
CA LYS A 113 7.20 20.63 -1.75
C LYS A 113 5.99 21.21 -1.02
N LEU A 114 5.05 21.80 -1.76
CA LEU A 114 3.81 22.35 -1.19
C LEU A 114 2.92 21.22 -0.65
N ILE A 115 2.76 20.12 -1.39
CA ILE A 115 2.03 18.93 -0.94
C ILE A 115 2.64 18.39 0.37
N ALA A 116 3.97 18.20 0.40
CA ALA A 116 4.66 17.72 1.61
C ALA A 116 4.42 18.64 2.81
N LYS A 117 4.57 19.97 2.63
CA LYS A 117 4.33 20.96 3.69
C LYS A 117 2.87 20.94 4.18
N SER A 118 1.89 20.90 3.27
CA SER A 118 0.47 20.85 3.62
C SER A 118 0.08 19.55 4.31
N THR A 119 0.66 18.41 3.91
CA THR A 119 0.46 17.12 4.60
C THR A 119 1.02 17.16 6.02
N ILE A 120 2.25 17.66 6.22
CA ILE A 120 2.83 17.84 7.57
C ILE A 120 1.97 18.78 8.43
N MET A 121 1.38 19.85 7.86
CA MET A 121 0.46 20.73 8.60
C MET A 121 -0.87 20.05 9.01
N LEU A 122 -1.38 19.13 8.19
CA LEU A 122 -2.63 18.41 8.47
C LEU A 122 -2.45 17.23 9.43
N GLU A 123 -1.37 16.46 9.26
CA GLU A 123 -1.15 15.15 9.90
C GLU A 123 -0.03 15.19 10.96
N GLY A 124 0.93 16.11 10.84
CA GLY A 124 2.14 16.17 11.67
C GLY A 124 3.28 15.35 11.07
N GLU A 125 4.53 15.60 11.51
CA GLU A 125 5.69 14.82 11.05
C GLU A 125 5.63 13.35 11.47
N ASP A 126 4.87 13.04 12.53
CA ASP A 126 4.65 11.70 13.08
C ASP A 126 3.25 11.12 12.74
N GLY A 127 2.46 11.84 11.93
CA GLY A 127 1.09 11.47 11.56
C GLY A 127 0.06 11.56 12.70
N LYS A 128 0.39 12.17 13.84
CA LYS A 128 -0.50 12.26 15.02
C LYS A 128 -0.77 13.67 15.51
N HIS A 129 0.15 14.62 15.31
CA HIS A 129 0.10 15.95 15.95
C HIS A 129 -0.19 17.13 15.00
N GLY A 130 -0.59 16.89 13.74
CA GLY A 130 -1.06 17.95 12.85
C GLY A 130 -2.45 18.49 13.21
N LYS A 131 -3.01 19.39 12.39
CA LYS A 131 -4.33 20.01 12.64
C LYS A 131 -5.47 19.00 12.84
N ASN A 132 -5.41 17.83 12.19
CA ASN A 132 -6.37 16.75 12.43
C ASN A 132 -6.21 16.15 13.84
N GLY A 133 -4.98 16.03 14.34
CA GLY A 133 -4.68 15.61 15.71
C GLY A 133 -5.14 16.62 16.76
N GLU A 134 -4.93 17.92 16.51
CA GLU A 134 -5.46 19.00 17.36
C GLU A 134 -7.00 18.90 17.49
N LEU A 135 -7.72 18.63 16.40
CA LEU A 135 -9.16 18.45 16.41
C LEU A 135 -9.60 17.20 17.21
N VAL A 136 -8.89 16.08 17.08
CA VAL A 136 -9.15 14.86 17.88
C VAL A 136 -8.91 15.11 19.37
N TYR A 137 -7.84 15.82 19.72
CA TYR A 137 -7.55 16.21 21.10
C TYR A 137 -8.63 17.14 21.68
N LEU A 138 -9.10 18.11 20.90
CA LEU A 138 -10.18 19.01 21.30
C LEU A 138 -11.51 18.26 21.55
N GLU A 139 -11.87 17.30 20.68
CA GLU A 139 -13.02 16.42 20.90
C GLU A 139 -12.88 15.59 22.18
N ALA A 140 -11.71 14.99 22.42
CA ALA A 140 -11.44 14.20 23.63
C ALA A 140 -11.47 15.06 24.92
N LYS A 141 -10.92 16.27 24.87
CA LYS A 141 -10.97 17.28 25.95
C LYS A 141 -12.42 17.61 26.30
N LEU A 142 -13.30 17.81 25.30
CA LEU A 142 -14.72 18.02 25.55
C LEU A 142 -15.41 16.78 26.13
N VAL A 143 -15.18 15.57 25.58
CA VAL A 143 -15.75 14.31 26.13
C VAL A 143 -15.41 14.19 27.63
N ALA A 144 -14.16 14.44 28.02
CA ALA A 144 -13.73 14.38 29.40
C ALA A 144 -14.48 15.38 30.30
N ARG A 145 -14.58 16.65 29.88
CA ARG A 145 -15.32 17.71 30.61
C ARG A 145 -16.82 17.43 30.72
N CYS A 146 -17.44 16.93 29.65
CA CYS A 146 -18.84 16.51 29.69
C CYS A 146 -19.06 15.38 30.70
N TRP A 147 -18.15 14.40 30.74
CA TRP A 147 -18.25 13.25 31.63
C TRP A 147 -17.94 13.56 33.10
N GLU A 148 -17.09 14.55 33.35
CA GLU A 148 -16.83 15.12 34.68
C GLU A 148 -18.15 15.59 35.31
N GLN A 149 -18.95 16.37 34.58
CA GLN A 149 -20.25 16.86 35.06
C GLN A 149 -21.29 15.74 35.22
N LYS A 150 -21.33 14.78 34.27
CA LYS A 150 -22.15 13.56 34.43
C LYS A 150 -21.83 12.86 35.76
N THR A 151 -20.55 12.73 36.10
CA THR A 151 -20.08 12.02 37.29
C THR A 151 -20.41 12.80 38.57
N LYS A 152 -20.21 14.13 38.55
CA LYS A 152 -20.53 15.05 39.65
C LYS A 152 -22.00 15.00 40.09
N HIS A 153 -22.92 14.82 39.14
CA HIS A 153 -24.36 14.92 39.36
C HIS A 153 -25.14 13.58 39.27
N ASP A 154 -24.46 12.45 38.97
CA ASP A 154 -25.13 11.17 38.66
C ASP A 154 -26.00 10.64 39.79
N GLU A 155 -25.60 10.82 41.05
CA GLU A 155 -26.27 10.19 42.20
C GLU A 155 -27.70 10.72 42.41
N LEU A 156 -27.86 12.03 42.33
CA LEU A 156 -29.12 12.74 42.56
C LEU A 156 -29.93 12.97 41.28
N LEU A 157 -29.27 13.12 40.12
CA LEU A 157 -29.93 13.42 38.83
C LEU A 157 -29.93 12.25 37.83
N LYS A 158 -29.65 11.01 38.28
CA LYS A 158 -29.62 9.78 37.47
C LYS A 158 -30.75 9.62 36.43
N GLY A 159 -31.96 10.08 36.76
CA GLY A 159 -33.13 9.99 35.88
C GLY A 159 -33.00 10.86 34.62
N ALA A 160 -32.44 12.07 34.75
CA ALA A 160 -32.19 12.98 33.62
C ALA A 160 -31.16 12.43 32.62
N PHE A 161 -30.33 11.49 33.06
CA PHE A 161 -29.24 10.88 32.27
C PHE A 161 -29.60 9.49 31.73
N SER A 162 -30.85 9.02 31.91
CA SER A 162 -31.29 7.69 31.49
C SER A 162 -30.96 7.41 30.02
N GLY A 163 -30.50 6.19 29.72
CA GLY A 163 -30.00 5.80 28.39
C GLY A 163 -28.57 6.29 28.03
N LEU A 164 -28.04 7.31 28.71
CA LEU A 164 -26.72 7.91 28.39
C LEU A 164 -25.61 7.57 29.41
N ARG A 165 -25.95 6.99 30.57
CA ARG A 165 -25.04 6.79 31.72
C ARG A 165 -23.80 5.93 31.46
N ASN A 166 -23.75 5.18 30.36
CA ASN A 166 -22.65 4.26 29.98
C ASN A 166 -21.93 4.66 28.67
N ASN A 167 -22.28 5.79 28.04
CA ASN A 167 -21.73 6.19 26.73
C ASN A 167 -21.32 7.67 26.76
N LYS A 168 -20.00 7.92 26.76
CA LYS A 168 -19.45 9.28 26.94
C LYS A 168 -19.68 10.16 25.73
N GLU A 169 -19.59 9.57 24.54
CA GLU A 169 -19.76 10.21 23.25
C GLU A 169 -21.22 10.61 23.05
N ALA A 170 -22.18 9.75 23.40
CA ALA A 170 -23.60 10.06 23.37
C ALA A 170 -23.97 11.16 24.40
N PHE A 171 -23.37 11.13 25.60
CA PHE A 171 -23.57 12.19 26.61
C PHE A 171 -23.05 13.54 26.11
N LYS A 172 -21.86 13.60 25.51
CA LYS A 172 -21.33 14.80 24.84
C LYS A 172 -22.27 15.29 23.74
N SER A 173 -22.71 14.39 22.86
CA SER A 173 -23.59 14.75 21.74
C SER A 173 -24.92 15.30 22.21
N ARG A 174 -25.51 14.75 23.28
CA ARG A 174 -26.69 15.32 23.91
C ARG A 174 -26.41 16.70 24.49
N MET A 175 -25.29 16.89 25.18
CA MET A 175 -24.94 18.20 25.76
C MET A 175 -24.74 19.29 24.70
N LEU A 176 -24.18 18.96 23.53
CA LEU A 176 -24.07 19.89 22.40
C LEU A 176 -25.45 20.22 21.81
N GLN A 177 -26.33 19.23 21.65
CA GLN A 177 -27.72 19.46 21.23
C GLN A 177 -28.46 20.39 22.20
N GLU A 178 -28.31 20.17 23.52
CA GLU A 178 -28.93 21.00 24.55
C GLU A 178 -28.36 22.43 24.54
N TYR A 179 -27.06 22.60 24.29
CA TYR A 179 -26.43 23.93 24.12
C TYR A 179 -27.01 24.72 22.95
N GLU A 180 -27.31 24.05 21.82
CA GLU A 180 -27.87 24.69 20.63
C GLU A 180 -29.40 24.93 20.72
N THR A 181 -30.15 24.06 21.40
CA THR A 181 -31.62 24.00 21.25
C THR A 181 -32.45 24.13 22.54
N ASN A 182 -31.84 24.09 23.74
CA ASN A 182 -32.61 24.04 24.99
C ASN A 182 -33.13 25.43 25.41
N THR A 183 -34.45 25.58 25.36
CA THR A 183 -35.21 26.78 25.75
C THR A 183 -35.82 26.71 27.16
N SER A 184 -35.49 25.67 27.94
CA SER A 184 -35.99 25.47 29.31
C SER A 184 -35.53 26.58 30.25
N SER A 185 -36.27 26.81 31.33
CA SER A 185 -35.88 27.75 32.38
C SER A 185 -34.62 27.29 33.12
N LEU A 186 -33.74 28.23 33.46
CA LEU A 186 -32.62 27.95 34.36
C LEU A 186 -33.14 27.92 35.80
N ILE A 187 -33.00 26.76 36.44
CA ILE A 187 -33.33 26.53 37.85
C ILE A 187 -32.02 26.20 38.59
N ASP A 188 -31.97 26.52 39.89
CA ASP A 188 -30.82 26.23 40.73
C ASP A 188 -30.73 24.74 41.09
N LEU A 189 -29.52 24.30 41.49
CA LEU A 189 -29.27 22.88 41.75
C LEU A 189 -30.15 22.31 42.88
N ALA A 190 -30.46 23.10 43.91
CA ALA A 190 -31.27 22.62 45.03
C ALA A 190 -32.73 22.37 44.60
N GLY A 191 -33.36 23.31 43.88
CA GLY A 191 -34.71 23.12 43.34
C GLY A 191 -34.83 21.99 42.32
N LEU A 192 -33.75 21.71 41.56
CA LEU A 192 -33.67 20.54 40.68
C LEU A 192 -33.57 19.23 41.46
N GLN A 193 -32.74 19.16 42.50
CA GLN A 193 -32.55 17.97 43.34
C GLN A 193 -33.81 17.60 44.13
N GLU A 194 -34.52 18.58 44.70
CA GLU A 194 -35.77 18.36 45.41
C GLU A 194 -36.84 17.73 44.50
N ARG A 195 -37.01 18.28 43.29
CA ARG A 195 -37.95 17.74 42.29
C ARG A 195 -37.50 16.39 41.74
N ALA A 196 -36.20 16.14 41.61
CA ALA A 196 -35.64 14.87 41.16
C ALA A 196 -35.97 13.69 42.11
N LEU A 197 -35.95 13.92 43.42
CA LEU A 197 -36.33 12.91 44.42
C LEU A 197 -37.77 12.41 44.25
N ILE A 198 -38.67 13.28 43.78
CA ILE A 198 -40.09 12.97 43.56
C ILE A 198 -40.30 12.40 42.15
N LEU A 199 -39.82 13.10 41.12
CA LEU A 199 -40.14 12.82 39.71
C LEU A 199 -39.33 11.68 39.08
N TYR A 200 -38.18 11.30 39.65
CA TYR A 200 -37.41 10.13 39.22
C TYR A 200 -37.53 8.93 40.19
N GLY A 201 -38.60 8.92 41.01
CA GLY A 201 -39.01 7.79 41.84
C GLY A 201 -39.76 6.70 41.06
N ALA A 202 -40.64 5.96 41.76
CA ALA A 202 -41.46 4.92 41.14
C ALA A 202 -42.49 5.54 40.18
N GLN A 203 -42.34 5.28 38.88
CA GLN A 203 -43.21 5.85 37.84
C GLN A 203 -44.58 5.14 37.83
N PRO A 204 -45.71 5.88 37.88
CA PRO A 204 -47.03 5.29 37.76
C PRO A 204 -47.26 4.82 36.31
N VAL A 205 -47.72 3.58 36.15
CA VAL A 205 -47.91 2.94 34.84
C VAL A 205 -49.27 3.32 34.25
N LYS A 206 -49.31 3.60 32.94
CA LYS A 206 -50.56 3.85 32.21
C LYS A 206 -51.40 2.56 32.13
N MET A 207 -52.66 2.61 32.54
CA MET A 207 -53.58 1.47 32.47
C MET A 207 -54.35 1.45 31.15
N SER A 208 -54.68 0.26 30.66
CA SER A 208 -55.56 0.05 29.50
C SER A 208 -57.03 0.27 29.89
N LEU A 209 -57.83 0.79 28.96
CA LEU A 209 -59.28 0.85 29.11
C LEU A 209 -59.88 -0.57 28.98
N VAL A 210 -60.92 -0.83 29.75
CA VAL A 210 -61.72 -2.07 29.67
C VAL A 210 -62.60 -1.98 28.41
N PRO A 211 -62.61 -2.99 27.52
CA PRO A 211 -63.46 -2.97 26.34
C PRO A 211 -64.94 -3.13 26.73
N ASN A 212 -65.83 -2.45 26.01
CA ASN A 212 -67.28 -2.64 26.15
C ASN A 212 -67.71 -4.00 25.58
N LEU A 213 -68.76 -4.58 26.17
CA LEU A 213 -69.46 -5.75 25.63
C LEU A 213 -70.65 -5.29 24.79
N ASP A 214 -70.79 -5.81 23.57
CA ASP A 214 -71.89 -5.48 22.65
C ASP A 214 -72.90 -6.64 22.58
N LEU A 215 -74.13 -6.43 23.05
CA LEU A 215 -75.23 -7.39 22.95
C LEU A 215 -76.20 -7.04 21.81
N THR A 216 -75.95 -6.00 21.00
CA THR A 216 -76.86 -5.53 19.93
C THR A 216 -77.24 -6.64 18.94
N ARG A 217 -76.32 -7.56 18.65
CA ARG A 217 -76.58 -8.73 17.79
C ARG A 217 -77.58 -9.71 18.43
N LEU A 218 -77.60 -9.84 19.75
CA LEU A 218 -78.57 -10.68 20.47
C LEU A 218 -79.95 -10.01 20.52
N ILE A 219 -80.00 -8.73 20.87
CA ILE A 219 -81.22 -7.90 20.88
C ILE A 219 -81.92 -7.95 19.52
N ALA A 220 -81.16 -7.87 18.42
CA ALA A 220 -81.69 -7.96 17.06
C ALA A 220 -82.44 -9.29 16.75
N PHE A 221 -82.12 -10.39 17.43
CA PHE A 221 -82.84 -11.66 17.24
C PHE A 221 -84.18 -11.71 17.96
N GLU A 222 -84.37 -10.96 19.05
CA GLU A 222 -85.60 -10.91 19.84
C GLU A 222 -86.78 -10.39 19.00
N SER A 223 -86.50 -9.45 18.08
CA SER A 223 -87.46 -8.89 17.13
C SER A 223 -87.74 -9.78 15.89
N SER A 224 -87.22 -11.01 15.84
CA SER A 224 -87.31 -11.85 14.65
C SER A 224 -88.74 -12.39 14.42
N PRO A 225 -89.41 -12.06 13.29
CA PRO A 225 -90.84 -12.35 13.11
C PRO A 225 -91.17 -13.86 13.05
N ILE A 226 -90.18 -14.71 12.76
CA ILE A 226 -90.34 -16.17 12.71
C ILE A 226 -90.58 -16.80 14.10
N LEU A 227 -90.22 -16.10 15.18
CA LEU A 227 -90.48 -16.53 16.56
C LEU A 227 -92.00 -16.55 16.85
N ALA A 228 -92.70 -15.48 16.46
CA ALA A 228 -94.14 -15.31 16.65
C ALA A 228 -95.00 -15.91 15.51
N LYS A 229 -94.43 -16.21 14.34
CA LYS A 229 -95.12 -16.90 13.24
C LYS A 229 -95.40 -18.36 13.62
N LYS A 230 -96.65 -18.81 13.47
CA LYS A 230 -96.97 -20.26 13.52
C LYS A 230 -96.57 -20.87 12.19
N VAL A 231 -95.64 -21.83 12.20
CA VAL A 231 -95.25 -22.55 10.99
C VAL A 231 -96.17 -23.77 10.87
N ILE A 232 -97.18 -23.64 10.01
CA ILE A 232 -98.20 -24.65 9.73
C ILE A 232 -98.38 -24.80 8.22
N GLY A 233 -98.92 -25.94 7.79
CA GLY A 233 -99.17 -26.19 6.37
C GLY A 233 -100.31 -25.36 5.77
N LYS A 234 -100.38 -25.39 4.44
CA LYS A 234 -101.33 -24.67 3.57
C LYS A 234 -102.79 -24.85 4.00
N GLU A 235 -103.54 -23.76 4.06
CA GLU A 235 -104.91 -23.77 4.59
C GLU A 235 -105.94 -24.36 3.60
N ASP A 236 -105.68 -24.28 2.30
CA ASP A 236 -106.63 -24.65 1.23
C ASP A 236 -106.54 -26.13 0.77
N VAL A 237 -106.23 -27.06 1.67
CA VAL A 237 -106.07 -28.50 1.35
C VAL A 237 -107.05 -29.35 2.15
N ASN A 238 -107.57 -30.45 1.58
CA ASN A 238 -108.64 -31.28 2.19
C ASN A 238 -108.37 -31.70 3.64
N VAL A 239 -107.11 -31.92 3.99
CA VAL A 239 -106.69 -32.33 5.35
C VAL A 239 -106.62 -31.17 6.35
N SER A 240 -106.44 -29.92 5.90
CA SER A 240 -106.04 -28.78 6.74
C SER A 240 -107.00 -28.51 7.91
N ALA A 241 -108.31 -28.57 7.68
CA ALA A 241 -109.33 -28.15 8.64
C ALA A 241 -109.32 -28.98 9.94
N ILE A 242 -109.00 -30.28 9.85
CA ILE A 242 -108.87 -31.14 11.03
C ILE A 242 -107.52 -30.88 11.72
N ILE A 243 -106.44 -30.72 10.94
CA ILE A 243 -105.09 -30.50 11.45
C ILE A 243 -105.00 -29.20 12.26
N GLN A 244 -105.56 -28.12 11.73
CA GLN A 244 -105.63 -26.83 12.40
C GLN A 244 -106.52 -26.89 13.66
N ARG A 245 -107.69 -27.54 13.59
CA ARG A 245 -108.61 -27.67 14.73
C ARG A 245 -108.01 -28.47 15.89
N LEU A 246 -107.21 -29.50 15.60
CA LEU A 246 -106.54 -30.33 16.61
C LEU A 246 -105.17 -29.77 17.02
N GLY A 247 -104.61 -28.81 16.27
CA GLY A 247 -103.28 -28.26 16.52
C GLY A 247 -102.15 -29.27 16.33
N ASN A 248 -102.37 -30.38 15.61
CA ASN A 248 -101.46 -31.53 15.55
C ASN A 248 -100.55 -31.55 14.32
N SER A 249 -100.35 -30.41 13.64
CA SER A 249 -99.47 -30.27 12.46
C SER A 249 -98.08 -30.87 12.67
N ASP A 250 -97.43 -30.57 13.80
CA ASP A 250 -96.08 -31.05 14.10
C ASP A 250 -96.05 -32.58 14.30
N TRP A 251 -97.09 -33.16 14.91
CA TRP A 251 -97.24 -34.61 15.07
C TRP A 251 -97.45 -35.31 13.73
N ILE A 252 -98.23 -34.72 12.82
CA ILE A 252 -98.44 -35.26 11.47
C ILE A 252 -97.14 -35.19 10.65
N ARG A 253 -96.38 -34.09 10.72
CA ARG A 253 -95.06 -33.99 10.05
C ARG A 253 -94.09 -35.06 10.55
N GLN A 254 -94.07 -35.33 11.85
CA GLN A 254 -93.28 -36.44 12.41
C GLN A 254 -93.82 -37.80 11.92
N GLY A 255 -95.14 -37.94 11.83
CA GLY A 255 -95.83 -39.14 11.36
C GLY A 255 -95.57 -39.51 9.90
N MET A 256 -95.44 -38.52 9.00
CA MET A 256 -95.20 -38.76 7.56
C MET A 256 -93.94 -39.55 7.26
N ARG A 257 -92.89 -39.44 8.09
CA ARG A 257 -91.65 -40.22 7.93
C ARG A 257 -91.87 -41.74 8.01
N PHE A 258 -92.91 -42.17 8.72
CA PHE A 258 -93.30 -43.58 8.80
C PHE A 258 -94.18 -44.02 7.62
N LEU A 259 -94.79 -43.07 6.90
CA LEU A 259 -95.67 -43.31 5.75
C LEU A 259 -94.87 -43.72 4.50
N GLU A 260 -93.70 -43.11 4.32
CA GLU A 260 -92.71 -43.44 3.25
C GLU A 260 -92.23 -44.91 3.27
N HIS A 261 -92.56 -45.66 4.33
CA HIS A 261 -92.08 -47.02 4.59
C HIS A 261 -93.22 -48.05 4.65
N THR A 262 -94.41 -47.73 4.13
CA THR A 262 -95.61 -48.59 4.19
C THR A 262 -96.30 -48.78 2.84
N ASP A 263 -96.66 -50.02 2.49
CA ASP A 263 -97.36 -50.37 1.25
C ASP A 263 -98.86 -50.01 1.32
N ASP A 264 -99.22 -48.77 0.98
CA ASP A 264 -100.60 -48.22 0.96
C ASP A 264 -101.40 -48.34 2.29
N GLN A 265 -100.76 -48.68 3.41
CA GLN A 265 -101.38 -48.86 4.73
C GLN A 265 -100.93 -47.81 5.73
N CYS A 266 -101.87 -47.22 6.46
CA CYS A 266 -101.56 -46.23 7.49
C CYS A 266 -100.70 -46.86 8.61
N PRO A 267 -99.49 -46.34 8.92
CA PRO A 267 -98.59 -46.90 9.93
C PRO A 267 -99.15 -46.88 11.35
N PHE A 268 -100.26 -46.15 11.59
CA PHE A 268 -100.89 -46.02 12.92
C PHE A 268 -102.14 -46.89 13.10
N CYS A 269 -103.03 -46.95 12.11
CA CYS A 269 -104.29 -47.69 12.20
C CYS A 269 -104.41 -48.90 11.26
N GLN A 270 -103.41 -49.15 10.41
CA GLN A 270 -103.31 -50.28 9.47
C GLN A 270 -104.46 -50.34 8.43
N GLN A 271 -105.21 -49.26 8.27
CA GLN A 271 -106.23 -49.11 7.22
C GLN A 271 -105.59 -48.68 5.90
N VAL A 272 -106.19 -49.08 4.78
CA VAL A 272 -105.77 -48.67 3.42
C VAL A 272 -105.95 -47.17 3.25
N ILE A 273 -104.92 -46.50 2.75
CA ILE A 273 -104.86 -45.05 2.56
C ILE A 273 -105.62 -44.65 1.28
N PRO A 274 -106.40 -43.55 1.27
CA PRO A 274 -107.00 -43.02 0.04
C PRO A 274 -105.91 -42.56 -0.95
N ARG A 275 -106.09 -42.85 -2.25
CA ARG A 275 -105.09 -42.62 -3.31
C ARG A 275 -104.48 -41.20 -3.40
N ASN A 276 -105.15 -40.18 -2.89
CA ASN A 276 -104.69 -38.80 -2.93
C ASN A 276 -104.17 -38.29 -1.57
N PHE A 277 -104.25 -39.08 -0.49
CA PHE A 277 -103.96 -38.60 0.87
C PHE A 277 -102.50 -38.22 1.08
N GLU A 278 -101.56 -38.95 0.48
CA GLU A 278 -100.14 -38.57 0.49
C GLU A 278 -99.89 -37.27 -0.27
N GLN A 279 -100.61 -37.06 -1.39
CA GLN A 279 -100.56 -35.82 -2.15
C GLN A 279 -101.20 -34.65 -1.38
N ASP A 280 -102.33 -34.87 -0.68
CA ASP A 280 -102.96 -33.88 0.20
C ASP A 280 -102.01 -33.52 1.37
N LEU A 281 -101.24 -34.47 1.92
CA LEU A 281 -100.23 -34.19 2.95
C LEU A 281 -99.00 -33.45 2.40
N ALA A 282 -98.53 -33.80 1.21
CA ALA A 282 -97.42 -33.11 0.54
C ALA A 282 -97.81 -31.68 0.11
N GLU A 283 -99.06 -31.46 -0.33
CA GLU A 283 -99.58 -30.12 -0.63
C GLU A 283 -99.86 -29.30 0.65
N TYR A 284 -100.17 -29.96 1.77
CA TYR A 284 -100.24 -29.30 3.07
C TYR A 284 -98.87 -28.78 3.50
N PHE A 285 -97.80 -29.58 3.40
CA PHE A 285 -96.43 -29.15 3.74
C PHE A 285 -95.68 -28.57 2.52
N ASP A 286 -96.15 -27.42 2.07
CA ASP A 286 -95.68 -26.72 0.87
C ASP A 286 -94.29 -26.06 0.99
N GLU A 287 -93.85 -25.41 -0.10
CA GLU A 287 -92.60 -24.64 -0.14
C GLU A 287 -92.55 -23.53 0.94
N THR A 288 -93.70 -22.94 1.29
CA THR A 288 -93.81 -21.92 2.35
C THR A 288 -93.45 -22.51 3.71
N PHE A 289 -94.02 -23.67 4.05
CA PHE A 289 -93.77 -24.38 5.30
C PHE A 289 -92.31 -24.84 5.45
N GLU A 290 -91.69 -25.33 4.37
CA GLU A 290 -90.28 -25.72 4.39
C GLU A 290 -89.34 -24.50 4.42
N ALA A 291 -89.67 -23.40 3.72
CA ALA A 291 -88.94 -22.14 3.82
C ALA A 291 -88.97 -21.55 5.24
N ASP A 292 -90.13 -21.56 5.89
CA ASP A 292 -90.29 -21.14 7.29
C ASP A 292 -89.54 -22.07 8.26
N SER A 293 -89.62 -23.40 8.06
CA SER A 293 -88.89 -24.38 8.87
C SER A 293 -87.37 -24.19 8.76
N LYS A 294 -86.88 -23.84 7.55
CA LYS A 294 -85.50 -23.47 7.31
C LYS A 294 -85.13 -22.13 7.93
N ALA A 295 -86.03 -21.14 7.94
CA ALA A 295 -85.83 -19.86 8.61
C ALA A 295 -85.71 -20.03 10.14
N VAL A 296 -86.57 -20.84 10.76
CA VAL A 296 -86.48 -21.26 12.17
C VAL A 296 -85.13 -21.91 12.47
N SER A 297 -84.71 -22.87 11.63
CA SER A 297 -83.43 -23.57 11.80
C SER A 297 -82.21 -22.66 11.63
N THR A 298 -82.29 -21.70 10.70
CA THR A 298 -81.24 -20.70 10.45
C THR A 298 -81.13 -19.71 11.63
N LEU A 299 -82.27 -19.27 12.18
CA LEU A 299 -82.30 -18.42 13.36
C LEU A 299 -81.65 -19.11 14.57
N ARG A 300 -81.94 -20.40 14.80
CA ARG A 300 -81.29 -21.20 15.85
C ARG A 300 -79.77 -21.18 15.72
N THR A 301 -79.23 -21.57 14.56
CA THR A 301 -77.78 -21.64 14.33
C THR A 301 -77.12 -20.29 14.56
N ASN A 302 -77.70 -19.21 14.02
CA ASN A 302 -77.18 -17.86 14.16
C ASN A 302 -77.24 -17.36 15.62
N TYR A 303 -78.37 -17.56 16.31
CA TYR A 303 -78.52 -17.17 17.72
C TYR A 303 -77.50 -17.90 18.60
N PHE A 304 -77.36 -19.22 18.42
CA PHE A 304 -76.47 -20.04 19.23
C PHE A 304 -75.01 -19.62 19.06
N GLN A 305 -74.56 -19.44 17.82
CA GLN A 305 -73.21 -18.97 17.52
C GLN A 305 -72.93 -17.61 18.17
N VAL A 306 -73.81 -16.62 17.96
CA VAL A 306 -73.62 -15.27 18.51
C VAL A 306 -73.63 -15.29 20.04
N ALA A 307 -74.53 -16.07 20.65
CA ALA A 307 -74.59 -16.16 22.11
C ALA A 307 -73.32 -16.80 22.69
N ASP A 308 -72.75 -17.83 22.07
CA ASP A 308 -71.51 -18.44 22.53
C ASP A 308 -70.28 -17.54 22.29
N GLU A 309 -70.24 -16.80 21.17
CA GLU A 309 -69.24 -15.74 20.91
C GLU A 309 -69.29 -14.65 22.00
N THR A 310 -70.48 -14.13 22.29
CA THR A 310 -70.71 -13.07 23.27
C THR A 310 -70.42 -13.53 24.71
N LEU A 311 -70.80 -14.76 25.09
CA LEU A 311 -70.46 -15.32 26.42
C LEU A 311 -68.95 -15.51 26.59
N ALA A 312 -68.23 -15.90 25.54
CA ALA A 312 -66.77 -15.98 25.58
C ALA A 312 -66.12 -14.59 25.78
N GLN A 313 -66.64 -13.56 25.10
CA GLN A 313 -66.20 -12.17 25.29
C GLN A 313 -66.51 -11.66 26.70
N ALA A 314 -67.70 -11.93 27.24
CA ALA A 314 -68.10 -11.53 28.58
C ALA A 314 -67.18 -12.14 29.65
N ARG A 315 -66.89 -13.45 29.55
CA ARG A 315 -65.95 -14.15 30.45
C ARG A 315 -64.52 -13.58 30.36
N ALA A 316 -64.08 -13.13 29.18
CA ALA A 316 -62.76 -12.53 29.02
C ALA A 316 -62.58 -11.24 29.85
N LEU A 317 -63.66 -10.51 30.16
CA LEU A 317 -63.60 -9.30 30.99
C LEU A 317 -63.10 -9.58 32.42
N LEU A 318 -63.35 -10.77 32.97
CA LEU A 318 -62.82 -11.18 34.28
C LEU A 318 -61.29 -11.31 34.27
N SER A 319 -60.71 -11.63 33.11
CA SER A 319 -59.26 -11.72 32.92
C SER A 319 -58.58 -10.36 32.68
N ALA A 320 -59.35 -9.27 32.53
CA ALA A 320 -58.80 -7.94 32.32
C ALA A 320 -57.94 -7.49 33.52
N ASP A 321 -56.74 -6.98 33.22
CA ASP A 321 -55.82 -6.38 34.20
C ASP A 321 -56.19 -4.93 34.47
N CYS A 322 -57.32 -4.75 35.18
CA CYS A 322 -57.84 -3.46 35.61
C CYS A 322 -58.26 -3.52 37.08
N THR A 323 -57.55 -2.80 37.93
CA THR A 323 -57.81 -2.71 39.39
C THR A 323 -59.05 -1.88 39.73
N HIS A 324 -59.59 -1.14 38.77
CA HIS A 324 -60.79 -0.32 38.92
C HIS A 324 -62.09 -1.02 38.46
N LEU A 325 -61.97 -2.19 37.84
CA LEU A 325 -63.09 -3.01 37.42
C LEU A 325 -63.64 -3.80 38.62
N ASP A 326 -64.94 -3.64 38.89
CA ASP A 326 -65.64 -4.37 39.95
C ASP A 326 -65.90 -5.81 39.48
N LYS A 327 -64.93 -6.70 39.75
CA LYS A 327 -64.94 -8.08 39.26
C LYS A 327 -66.08 -8.92 39.86
N ASP A 328 -66.56 -8.56 41.05
CA ASP A 328 -67.67 -9.25 41.69
C ASP A 328 -68.98 -8.88 41.00
N LYS A 329 -69.25 -7.58 40.74
CA LYS A 329 -70.45 -7.17 40.00
C LYS A 329 -70.46 -7.67 38.56
N ILE A 330 -69.34 -7.58 37.84
CA ILE A 330 -69.32 -8.04 36.45
C ILE A 330 -69.48 -9.57 36.35
N SER A 331 -69.05 -10.32 37.37
CA SER A 331 -69.32 -11.76 37.47
C SER A 331 -70.82 -12.07 37.64
N LEU A 332 -71.56 -11.24 38.37
CA LEU A 332 -73.01 -11.37 38.50
C LEU A 332 -73.73 -11.09 37.17
N GLU A 333 -73.33 -10.05 36.43
CA GLU A 333 -73.89 -9.76 35.09
C GLU A 333 -73.57 -10.87 34.08
N ILE A 334 -72.38 -11.48 34.14
CA ILE A 334 -72.04 -12.66 33.33
C ILE A 334 -72.96 -13.84 33.67
N GLN A 335 -73.22 -14.11 34.95
CA GLN A 335 -74.12 -15.18 35.38
C GLN A 335 -75.58 -14.93 34.94
N ALA A 336 -76.03 -13.67 35.00
CA ALA A 336 -77.35 -13.28 34.48
C ALA A 336 -77.44 -13.52 32.96
N LEU A 337 -76.42 -13.13 32.20
CA LEU A 337 -76.36 -13.33 30.76
C LEU A 337 -76.34 -14.83 30.39
N GLU A 338 -75.55 -15.64 31.11
CA GLU A 338 -75.49 -17.10 30.92
C GLU A 338 -76.84 -17.77 31.16
N ALA A 339 -77.54 -17.40 32.23
CA ALA A 339 -78.85 -17.93 32.56
C ALA A 339 -79.91 -17.56 31.51
N LEU A 340 -79.95 -16.29 31.10
CA LEU A 340 -80.91 -15.80 30.11
C LEU A 340 -80.65 -16.41 28.72
N VAL A 341 -79.40 -16.47 28.28
CA VAL A 341 -79.01 -17.18 27.03
C VAL A 341 -79.44 -18.64 27.07
N LEU A 342 -79.27 -19.34 28.20
CA LEU A 342 -79.69 -20.73 28.33
C LEU A 342 -81.22 -20.90 28.17
N VAL A 343 -82.01 -20.00 28.76
CA VAL A 343 -83.48 -19.99 28.59
C VAL A 343 -83.87 -19.73 27.13
N ASN A 344 -83.25 -18.74 26.48
CA ASN A 344 -83.53 -18.45 25.06
C ASN A 344 -83.11 -19.59 24.12
N LYS A 345 -81.99 -20.27 24.41
CA LYS A 345 -81.59 -21.49 23.69
C LYS A 345 -82.64 -22.61 23.83
N ASP A 346 -83.14 -22.88 25.04
CA ASP A 346 -84.22 -23.87 25.27
C ASP A 346 -85.54 -23.49 24.57
N ARG A 347 -85.95 -22.22 24.63
CA ARG A 347 -87.11 -21.71 23.86
C ARG A 347 -86.93 -21.96 22.36
N MET A 348 -85.75 -21.68 21.81
CA MET A 348 -85.43 -21.89 20.41
C MET A 348 -85.44 -23.38 20.01
N GLU A 349 -84.92 -24.29 20.83
CA GLU A 349 -85.03 -25.74 20.60
C GLU A 349 -86.49 -26.19 20.55
N LYS A 350 -87.33 -25.73 21.50
CA LYS A 350 -88.78 -26.01 21.51
C LYS A 350 -89.48 -25.54 20.23
N LYS A 351 -89.06 -24.39 19.69
CA LYS A 351 -89.55 -23.86 18.42
C LYS A 351 -89.09 -24.66 17.20
N VAL A 352 -87.91 -25.30 17.26
CA VAL A 352 -87.45 -26.23 16.21
C VAL A 352 -88.16 -27.58 16.29
N SER A 353 -88.39 -28.12 17.49
CA SER A 353 -89.12 -29.39 17.67
C SER A 353 -90.62 -29.27 17.39
N SER A 354 -91.20 -28.09 17.62
CA SER A 354 -92.62 -27.79 17.43
C SER A 354 -92.83 -26.45 16.69
N PRO A 355 -92.56 -26.38 15.37
CA PRO A 355 -92.64 -25.14 14.58
C PRO A 355 -93.98 -24.41 14.62
N SER A 356 -95.08 -25.11 14.90
CA SER A 356 -96.42 -24.53 15.08
C SER A 356 -96.56 -23.66 16.34
N THR A 357 -95.67 -23.81 17.32
CA THR A 357 -95.68 -23.10 18.60
C THR A 357 -95.13 -21.67 18.43
N LYS A 358 -95.72 -20.69 19.14
CA LYS A 358 -95.15 -19.33 19.23
C LYS A 358 -94.17 -19.25 20.40
N ILE A 359 -93.03 -18.61 20.18
CA ILE A 359 -92.08 -18.26 21.24
C ILE A 359 -91.72 -16.79 21.16
N GLU A 360 -91.20 -16.26 22.25
CA GLU A 360 -90.59 -14.93 22.38
C GLU A 360 -89.28 -15.12 23.16
N PHE A 361 -88.27 -14.29 22.93
CA PHE A 361 -87.04 -14.31 23.73
C PHE A 361 -87.18 -13.40 24.96
N GLU A 362 -86.46 -13.73 26.03
CA GLU A 362 -86.21 -12.81 27.15
C GLU A 362 -85.18 -11.77 26.68
N GLY A 363 -85.41 -10.50 27.05
CA GLY A 363 -84.63 -9.38 26.54
C GLY A 363 -83.31 -9.17 27.28
N VAL A 364 -82.22 -8.92 26.54
CA VAL A 364 -80.88 -8.70 27.14
C VAL A 364 -80.51 -7.23 27.39
N ASP A 365 -81.40 -6.28 27.08
CA ASP A 365 -81.15 -4.83 27.24
C ASP A 365 -80.71 -4.43 28.66
N ASP A 366 -81.39 -4.91 29.69
CA ASP A 366 -81.07 -4.59 31.09
C ASP A 366 -79.65 -5.07 31.46
N ILE A 367 -79.26 -6.24 30.96
CA ILE A 367 -77.93 -6.82 31.16
C ILE A 367 -76.88 -6.01 30.37
N GLN A 368 -77.19 -5.58 29.13
CA GLN A 368 -76.30 -4.69 28.37
C GLN A 368 -76.04 -3.39 29.14
N ASN A 369 -77.07 -2.81 29.74
CA ASN A 369 -76.96 -1.61 30.56
C ASN A 369 -76.11 -1.86 31.82
N GLY A 370 -76.31 -2.98 32.52
CA GLY A 370 -75.49 -3.39 33.67
C GLY A 370 -74.00 -3.50 33.34
N PHE A 371 -73.64 -4.18 32.25
CA PHE A 371 -72.26 -4.22 31.76
C PHE A 371 -71.73 -2.81 31.42
N ALA A 372 -72.50 -2.00 30.70
CA ALA A 372 -72.10 -0.67 30.28
C ALA A 372 -71.84 0.26 31.47
N GLU A 373 -72.66 0.23 32.51
CA GLU A 373 -72.47 1.02 33.74
C GLU A 373 -71.18 0.62 34.48
N ILE A 374 -70.95 -0.67 34.70
CA ILE A 374 -69.76 -1.18 35.40
C ILE A 374 -68.47 -0.84 34.65
N ILE A 375 -68.46 -1.06 33.33
CA ILE A 375 -67.30 -0.80 32.47
C ILE A 375 -67.04 0.71 32.35
N SER A 376 -68.10 1.53 32.21
CA SER A 376 -67.99 2.99 32.19
C SER A 376 -67.39 3.53 33.50
N ALA A 377 -67.89 3.08 34.66
CA ALA A 377 -67.39 3.50 35.98
C ALA A 377 -65.92 3.13 36.20
N ALA A 378 -65.46 1.97 35.68
CA ALA A 378 -64.05 1.60 35.69
C ALA A 378 -63.21 2.49 34.75
N ASN A 379 -63.69 2.72 33.53
CA ASN A 379 -63.00 3.51 32.51
C ASN A 379 -62.87 5.00 32.86
N VAL A 380 -63.82 5.58 33.61
CA VAL A 380 -63.68 6.94 34.18
C VAL A 380 -62.47 7.02 35.13
N LYS A 381 -62.32 6.04 36.03
CA LYS A 381 -61.17 5.99 36.96
C LYS A 381 -59.85 5.75 36.24
N VAL A 382 -59.82 4.85 35.26
CA VAL A 382 -58.64 4.60 34.40
C VAL A 382 -58.24 5.87 33.63
N THR A 383 -59.21 6.63 33.12
CA THR A 383 -58.96 7.89 32.41
C THR A 383 -58.34 8.94 33.33
N GLU A 384 -58.85 9.10 34.55
CA GLU A 384 -58.29 10.03 35.54
C GLU A 384 -56.88 9.62 36.01
N HIS A 385 -56.64 8.34 36.28
CA HIS A 385 -55.29 7.83 36.57
C HIS A 385 -54.33 8.11 35.40
N ASN A 386 -54.74 7.81 34.17
CA ASN A 386 -53.93 8.07 32.98
C ASN A 386 -53.66 9.57 32.75
N ARG A 387 -54.57 10.46 33.16
CA ARG A 387 -54.36 11.91 33.17
C ARG A 387 -53.25 12.30 34.15
N LEU A 388 -53.26 11.76 35.36
CA LEU A 388 -52.22 11.98 36.37
C LEU A 388 -50.85 11.44 35.91
N VAL A 389 -50.82 10.24 35.31
CA VAL A 389 -49.60 9.65 34.69
C VAL A 389 -49.03 10.57 33.60
N ALA A 390 -49.90 11.13 32.75
CA ALA A 390 -49.48 12.05 31.69
C ALA A 390 -48.90 13.35 32.27
N SER A 391 -49.54 13.95 33.28
CA SER A 391 -49.00 15.13 33.98
C SER A 391 -47.67 14.86 34.67
N PHE A 392 -47.51 13.70 35.33
CA PHE A 392 -46.25 13.27 35.94
C PHE A 392 -45.13 13.15 34.89
N THR A 393 -45.43 12.51 33.75
CA THR A 393 -44.46 12.32 32.66
C THR A 393 -44.06 13.65 31.99
N ALA A 394 -45.00 14.60 31.89
CA ALA A 394 -44.73 15.95 31.39
C ALA A 394 -43.80 16.73 32.34
N GLU A 395 -44.07 16.73 33.65
CA GLU A 395 -43.19 17.39 34.64
C GLU A 395 -41.82 16.70 34.75
N GLN A 396 -41.74 15.37 34.60
CA GLN A 396 -40.46 14.65 34.52
C GLN A 396 -39.65 15.05 33.26
N SER A 397 -40.32 15.23 32.12
CA SER A 397 -39.69 15.67 30.87
C SER A 397 -39.19 17.12 30.99
N LYS A 398 -39.98 18.00 31.61
CA LYS A 398 -39.63 19.38 31.91
C LYS A 398 -38.43 19.48 32.88
N LEU A 399 -38.47 18.73 34.00
CA LEU A 399 -37.34 18.64 34.93
C LEU A 399 -36.06 18.19 34.21
N THR A 400 -36.18 17.20 33.31
CA THR A 400 -35.04 16.72 32.52
C THR A 400 -34.46 17.86 31.66
N GLY A 401 -35.30 18.63 30.95
CA GLY A 401 -34.86 19.80 30.19
C GLY A 401 -34.20 20.88 31.05
N GLU A 402 -34.73 21.15 32.25
CA GLU A 402 -34.18 22.12 33.22
C GLU A 402 -32.84 21.64 33.81
N VAL A 403 -32.67 20.34 34.07
CA VAL A 403 -31.38 19.73 34.48
C VAL A 403 -30.31 19.91 33.39
N TRP A 404 -30.64 19.58 32.13
CA TRP A 404 -29.71 19.80 31.02
C TRP A 404 -29.39 21.29 30.83
N LYS A 405 -30.36 22.18 31.03
CA LYS A 405 -30.15 23.63 30.99
C LYS A 405 -29.17 24.11 32.07
N TYR A 406 -29.27 23.60 33.29
CA TYR A 406 -28.33 23.88 34.38
C TYR A 406 -26.90 23.45 34.03
N LEU A 407 -26.71 22.20 33.57
CA LEU A 407 -25.38 21.69 33.19
C LEU A 407 -24.74 22.53 32.08
N VAL A 408 -25.53 22.91 31.07
CA VAL A 408 -25.07 23.75 29.96
C VAL A 408 -24.70 25.15 30.45
N GLU A 409 -25.60 25.84 31.14
CA GLU A 409 -25.50 27.27 31.41
C GLU A 409 -24.61 27.60 32.62
N THR A 410 -24.56 26.72 33.63
CA THR A 410 -23.82 26.93 34.88
C THR A 410 -22.48 26.20 34.92
N GLU A 411 -22.39 24.94 34.46
CA GLU A 411 -21.18 24.13 34.61
C GLU A 411 -20.24 24.20 33.40
N LEU A 412 -20.78 24.32 32.17
CA LEU A 412 -19.99 24.12 30.94
C LEU A 412 -20.05 25.26 29.91
N LYS A 413 -20.77 26.35 30.17
CA LYS A 413 -21.01 27.43 29.19
C LYS A 413 -19.74 27.95 28.52
N SER A 414 -18.71 28.28 29.31
CA SER A 414 -17.41 28.72 28.80
C SER A 414 -16.73 27.63 27.97
N THR A 415 -16.64 26.41 28.50
CA THR A 415 -16.03 25.25 27.83
C THR A 415 -16.69 24.94 26.48
N LEU A 416 -18.02 25.04 26.38
CA LEU A 416 -18.79 24.82 25.15
C LEU A 416 -18.59 25.95 24.14
N THR A 417 -18.51 27.19 24.61
CA THR A 417 -18.24 28.39 23.78
C THR A 417 -16.83 28.33 23.19
N ASP A 418 -15.83 28.07 24.03
CA ASP A 418 -14.42 27.94 23.64
C ASP A 418 -14.25 26.78 22.64
N TYR A 419 -14.81 25.61 22.94
CA TYR A 419 -14.81 24.44 22.06
C TYR A 419 -15.43 24.76 20.69
N SER A 420 -16.58 25.45 20.64
CA SER A 420 -17.25 25.78 19.38
C SER A 420 -16.37 26.72 18.52
N SER A 421 -15.75 27.71 19.15
CA SER A 421 -14.80 28.64 18.50
C SER A 421 -13.55 27.92 18.00
N GLU A 422 -12.84 27.18 18.87
CA GLU A 422 -11.64 26.40 18.53
C GLU A 422 -11.93 25.41 17.40
N LYS A 423 -13.05 24.67 17.47
CA LYS A 423 -13.46 23.68 16.46
C LYS A 423 -13.78 24.31 15.12
N SER A 424 -14.40 25.49 15.10
CA SER A 424 -14.68 26.23 13.87
C SER A 424 -13.38 26.69 13.19
N GLN A 425 -12.46 27.27 13.97
CA GLN A 425 -11.14 27.70 13.49
C GLN A 425 -10.32 26.52 12.95
N LEU A 426 -10.27 25.40 13.67
CA LEU A 426 -9.56 24.19 13.25
C LEU A 426 -10.14 23.61 11.95
N LYS A 427 -11.48 23.49 11.84
CA LYS A 427 -12.12 23.02 10.60
C LYS A 427 -11.80 23.92 9.41
N SER A 428 -11.90 25.23 9.57
CA SER A 428 -11.58 26.19 8.50
C SER A 428 -10.11 26.09 8.05
N ALA A 429 -9.19 25.93 9.00
CA ALA A 429 -7.77 25.72 8.70
C ALA A 429 -7.53 24.39 7.96
N ILE A 430 -8.14 23.28 8.42
CA ILE A 430 -8.05 21.96 7.78
C ILE A 430 -8.56 22.01 6.34
N GLU A 431 -9.72 22.65 6.11
CA GLU A 431 -10.31 22.82 4.79
C GLU A 431 -9.41 23.63 3.85
N SER A 432 -8.94 24.80 4.28
CA SER A 432 -8.06 25.68 3.51
C SER A 432 -6.73 25.00 3.12
N ILE A 433 -6.11 24.27 4.05
CA ILE A 433 -4.86 23.54 3.79
C ILE A 433 -5.11 22.33 2.88
N SER A 434 -6.25 21.65 3.03
CA SER A 434 -6.65 20.53 2.16
C SER A 434 -6.89 20.97 0.72
N LEU A 435 -7.65 22.06 0.51
CA LEU A 435 -7.86 22.67 -0.81
C LEU A 435 -6.52 23.06 -1.47
N THR A 436 -5.60 23.64 -0.70
CA THR A 436 -4.24 23.99 -1.16
C THR A 436 -3.45 22.75 -1.59
N ARG A 437 -3.46 21.69 -0.77
CA ARG A 437 -2.81 20.40 -1.06
C ARG A 437 -3.38 19.76 -2.32
N ASP A 438 -4.70 19.74 -2.46
CA ASP A 438 -5.36 18.98 -3.51
C ASP A 438 -5.29 19.72 -4.86
N LYS A 439 -5.31 21.06 -4.86
CA LYS A 439 -4.93 21.86 -6.02
C LYS A 439 -3.46 21.65 -6.42
N ALA A 440 -2.55 21.54 -5.46
CA ALA A 440 -1.15 21.22 -5.76
C ALA A 440 -0.98 19.81 -6.36
N LYS A 441 -1.74 18.81 -5.90
CA LYS A 441 -1.79 17.47 -6.52
C LYS A 441 -2.30 17.51 -7.95
N GLN A 442 -3.37 18.26 -8.22
CA GLN A 442 -3.88 18.46 -9.58
C GLN A 442 -2.82 19.08 -10.50
N ASN A 443 -2.10 20.11 -10.03
CA ASN A 443 -1.01 20.72 -10.80
C ASN A 443 0.16 19.77 -11.05
N VAL A 444 0.52 18.90 -10.09
CA VAL A 444 1.55 17.85 -10.30
C VAL A 444 1.11 16.85 -11.36
N ALA A 445 -0.16 16.41 -11.31
CA ALA A 445 -0.70 15.47 -12.30
C ALA A 445 -0.75 16.08 -13.71
N ALA A 446 -1.24 17.32 -13.85
CA ALA A 446 -1.27 18.03 -15.13
C ALA A 446 0.14 18.28 -15.68
N GLY A 447 1.07 18.76 -14.84
CA GLY A 447 2.46 18.96 -15.24
C GLY A 447 3.17 17.67 -15.61
N GLN A 448 2.78 16.51 -15.06
CA GLN A 448 3.31 15.22 -15.50
C GLN A 448 2.84 14.85 -16.91
N VAL A 449 1.57 15.09 -17.25
CA VAL A 449 1.05 14.85 -18.61
C VAL A 449 1.78 15.71 -19.64
N ASP A 450 2.02 16.99 -19.34
CA ASP A 450 2.78 17.88 -20.22
C ASP A 450 4.25 17.43 -20.39
N ILE A 451 4.87 16.93 -19.31
CA ILE A 451 6.22 16.35 -19.33
C ILE A 451 6.24 15.09 -20.21
N ASP A 452 5.34 14.14 -19.99
CA ASP A 452 5.25 12.87 -20.73
C ASP A 452 5.01 13.11 -22.23
N GLN A 453 4.23 14.13 -22.59
CA GLN A 453 4.00 14.54 -23.97
C GLN A 453 5.30 15.07 -24.62
N ILE A 454 5.98 16.03 -23.98
CA ILE A 454 7.22 16.61 -24.51
C ILE A 454 8.31 15.54 -24.61
N GLU A 455 8.44 14.65 -23.62
CA GLU A 455 9.40 13.54 -23.68
C GLU A 455 9.08 12.56 -24.83
N THR A 456 7.78 12.32 -25.12
CA THR A 456 7.33 11.52 -26.26
C THR A 456 7.63 12.18 -27.62
N GLU A 457 7.51 13.51 -27.72
CA GLU A 457 7.87 14.27 -28.94
C GLU A 457 9.39 14.33 -29.16
N LEU A 458 10.19 14.32 -28.10
CA LEU A 458 11.65 14.49 -28.15
C LEU A 458 12.46 13.20 -28.32
N THR A 459 11.86 12.04 -28.05
CA THR A 459 12.59 10.77 -28.09
C THR A 459 12.57 10.12 -29.46
N SER A 460 13.71 9.55 -29.85
CA SER A 460 13.80 8.75 -31.06
C SER A 460 14.73 7.55 -30.86
N VAL A 461 14.40 6.48 -31.58
CA VAL A 461 15.15 5.23 -31.63
C VAL A 461 16.35 5.34 -32.60
N LYS A 462 16.25 6.22 -33.62
CA LYS A 462 17.27 6.40 -34.68
C LYS A 462 18.63 6.93 -34.20
N PRO A 463 18.74 7.93 -33.29
CA PRO A 463 20.02 8.41 -32.77
C PRO A 463 20.85 7.30 -32.13
N THR A 464 20.20 6.40 -31.38
CA THR A 464 20.87 5.24 -30.77
C THR A 464 21.41 4.26 -31.82
N VAL A 465 20.62 3.93 -32.86
CA VAL A 465 21.08 3.07 -33.97
C VAL A 465 22.33 3.66 -34.63
N ILE A 466 22.30 4.97 -34.94
CA ILE A 466 23.41 5.68 -35.55
C ILE A 466 24.64 5.67 -34.63
N ALA A 467 24.47 5.87 -33.32
CA ALA A 467 25.56 5.85 -32.35
C ALA A 467 26.21 4.47 -32.21
N ILE A 468 25.40 3.41 -32.02
CA ILE A 468 25.90 2.02 -31.91
C ILE A 468 26.60 1.61 -33.21
N ASN A 469 26.00 1.86 -34.37
CA ASN A 469 26.61 1.53 -35.67
C ASN A 469 27.91 2.31 -35.92
N LYS A 470 28.01 3.57 -35.45
CA LYS A 470 29.26 4.35 -35.51
C LYS A 470 30.35 3.72 -34.64
N ILE A 471 30.02 3.27 -33.43
CA ILE A 471 30.95 2.57 -32.54
C ILE A 471 31.42 1.26 -33.20
N LEU A 472 30.49 0.38 -33.62
CA LEU A 472 30.80 -0.87 -34.32
C LEU A 472 31.75 -0.65 -35.51
N LYS A 473 31.40 0.28 -36.41
CA LYS A 473 32.20 0.59 -37.61
C LYS A 473 33.59 1.15 -37.29
N ASN A 474 33.70 2.02 -36.29
CA ASN A 474 34.97 2.64 -35.89
C ASN A 474 35.94 1.61 -35.28
N PHE A 475 35.41 0.58 -34.62
CA PHE A 475 36.20 -0.47 -33.95
C PHE A 475 36.25 -1.78 -34.74
N GLY A 476 36.13 -1.72 -36.08
CA GLY A 476 36.39 -2.87 -36.96
C GLY A 476 35.23 -3.85 -37.16
N PHE A 477 34.15 -3.77 -36.37
CA PHE A 477 32.94 -4.57 -36.54
C PHE A 477 32.17 -4.13 -37.80
N ARG A 478 32.55 -4.71 -38.95
CA ARG A 478 31.95 -4.47 -40.28
C ARG A 478 31.09 -5.65 -40.75
N SER A 479 31.11 -6.76 -40.02
CA SER A 479 30.43 -8.02 -40.33
C SER A 479 28.91 -7.98 -40.04
N PHE A 480 28.45 -7.01 -39.23
CA PHE A 480 27.04 -6.78 -38.89
C PHE A 480 26.80 -5.31 -38.51
N SER A 481 25.53 -4.88 -38.51
CA SER A 481 25.07 -3.61 -37.94
C SER A 481 23.63 -3.71 -37.43
N LEU A 482 23.18 -2.75 -36.62
CA LEU A 482 21.76 -2.54 -36.37
C LEU A 482 21.10 -1.95 -37.62
N ASP A 483 19.90 -2.41 -37.97
CA ASP A 483 19.16 -1.94 -39.14
C ASP A 483 18.71 -0.46 -38.98
N PRO A 484 19.15 0.48 -39.85
CA PRO A 484 18.69 1.87 -39.82
C PRO A 484 17.21 2.06 -40.20
N ALA A 485 16.60 1.05 -40.84
CA ALA A 485 15.25 1.08 -41.40
C ALA A 485 14.21 0.35 -40.53
N CYS A 486 14.53 0.05 -39.26
CA CYS A 486 13.64 -0.67 -38.33
C CYS A 486 12.19 -0.15 -38.37
N LEU A 487 11.27 -1.01 -38.79
CA LEU A 487 9.83 -0.76 -38.84
C LEU A 487 9.19 -1.08 -37.49
N GLY A 488 9.35 -0.17 -36.52
CA GLY A 488 8.76 -0.28 -35.19
C GLY A 488 9.68 0.17 -34.06
N ASN A 489 9.30 -0.15 -32.83
CA ASN A 489 10.05 0.17 -31.60
C ASN A 489 11.04 -0.95 -31.22
N SER A 490 11.67 -1.62 -32.19
CA SER A 490 12.62 -2.70 -32.00
C SER A 490 13.86 -2.52 -32.88
N TYR A 491 14.95 -3.20 -32.55
CA TYR A 491 16.17 -3.28 -33.35
C TYR A 491 16.37 -4.68 -33.92
N LYS A 492 16.69 -4.72 -35.22
CA LYS A 492 17.16 -5.91 -35.91
C LYS A 492 18.67 -5.83 -36.17
N LEU A 493 19.36 -6.95 -36.02
CA LEU A 493 20.77 -7.10 -36.36
C LEU A 493 20.88 -7.69 -37.78
N ILE A 494 21.55 -6.98 -38.68
CA ILE A 494 21.67 -7.34 -40.09
C ILE A 494 23.13 -7.54 -40.51
N ARG A 495 23.34 -8.46 -41.45
CA ARG A 495 24.57 -8.65 -42.23
C ARG A 495 24.63 -7.63 -43.38
N SER A 496 25.79 -7.52 -44.03
CA SER A 496 26.00 -6.64 -45.19
C SER A 496 25.13 -6.98 -46.41
N ASP A 497 24.56 -8.18 -46.47
CA ASP A 497 23.60 -8.62 -47.48
C ASP A 497 22.12 -8.47 -47.05
N GLY A 498 21.87 -7.84 -45.90
CA GLY A 498 20.53 -7.63 -45.34
C GLY A 498 19.92 -8.82 -44.60
N LYS A 499 20.60 -9.98 -44.54
CA LYS A 499 20.12 -11.13 -43.75
C LYS A 499 20.27 -10.88 -42.25
N ASP A 500 19.49 -11.60 -41.44
CA ASP A 500 19.59 -11.54 -39.98
C ASP A 500 20.96 -12.06 -39.51
N ALA A 501 21.67 -11.25 -38.71
CA ALA A 501 22.98 -11.60 -38.18
C ALA A 501 22.92 -12.37 -36.84
N LYS A 502 21.80 -12.30 -36.12
CA LYS A 502 21.68 -12.60 -34.69
C LYS A 502 22.14 -14.01 -34.31
N GLN A 503 21.75 -15.03 -35.08
CA GLN A 503 22.14 -16.44 -34.84
C GLN A 503 23.57 -16.78 -35.28
N THR A 504 24.28 -15.83 -35.90
CA THR A 504 25.59 -16.06 -36.52
C THR A 504 26.70 -15.19 -35.92
N LEU A 505 26.40 -14.45 -34.85
CA LEU A 505 27.41 -13.73 -34.07
C LEU A 505 28.19 -14.69 -33.18
N SER A 506 29.49 -14.45 -33.03
CA SER A 506 30.30 -15.06 -31.98
C SER A 506 29.85 -14.57 -30.59
N GLU A 507 30.18 -15.32 -29.53
CA GLU A 507 29.91 -14.89 -28.14
C GLU A 507 30.59 -13.56 -27.79
N GLY A 508 31.73 -13.24 -28.41
CA GLY A 508 32.40 -11.93 -28.30
C GLY A 508 31.59 -10.80 -28.93
N GLU A 509 31.20 -10.94 -30.20
CA GLU A 509 30.34 -9.97 -30.91
C GLU A 509 28.99 -9.77 -30.21
N LYS A 510 28.38 -10.86 -29.73
CA LYS A 510 27.12 -10.87 -28.96
C LYS A 510 27.26 -10.09 -27.65
N SER A 511 28.27 -10.41 -26.82
CA SER A 511 28.53 -9.68 -25.58
C SER A 511 28.81 -8.20 -25.83
N PHE A 512 29.61 -7.88 -26.87
CA PHE A 512 29.92 -6.50 -27.20
C PHE A 512 28.67 -5.71 -27.64
N VAL A 513 27.83 -6.26 -28.52
CA VAL A 513 26.61 -5.55 -28.96
C VAL A 513 25.57 -5.44 -27.85
N THR A 514 25.44 -6.42 -26.96
CA THR A 514 24.58 -6.30 -25.76
C THR A 514 25.12 -5.29 -24.76
N PHE A 515 26.45 -5.15 -24.65
CA PHE A 515 27.06 -4.10 -23.82
C PHE A 515 26.82 -2.70 -24.40
N LEU A 516 26.97 -2.51 -25.71
CA LEU A 516 26.64 -1.23 -26.36
C LEU A 516 25.15 -0.88 -26.23
N TYR A 517 24.28 -1.88 -26.36
CA TYR A 517 22.85 -1.73 -26.09
C TYR A 517 22.57 -1.28 -24.65
N PHE A 518 23.16 -1.95 -23.66
CA PHE A 518 23.06 -1.56 -22.24
C PHE A 518 23.60 -0.15 -22.00
N TYR A 519 24.76 0.19 -22.57
CA TYR A 519 25.39 1.50 -22.44
C TYR A 519 24.49 2.65 -22.92
N HIS A 520 23.79 2.46 -24.05
CA HIS A 520 22.82 3.43 -24.53
C HIS A 520 21.51 3.42 -23.72
N LEU A 521 21.07 2.25 -23.24
CA LEU A 521 19.91 2.12 -22.35
C LEU A 521 20.09 2.86 -21.00
N LEU A 522 21.32 2.94 -20.48
CA LEU A 522 21.66 3.79 -19.33
C LEU A 522 21.45 5.30 -19.60
N ARG A 523 21.39 5.71 -20.87
CA ARG A 523 21.26 7.09 -21.33
C ARG A 523 19.88 7.38 -21.97
N GLY A 524 18.93 6.48 -21.81
CA GLY A 524 17.59 6.59 -22.39
C GLY A 524 16.55 5.71 -21.68
N SER A 525 15.49 5.38 -22.41
CA SER A 525 14.39 4.52 -21.97
C SER A 525 14.02 3.50 -23.06
N ILE A 526 13.30 2.44 -22.68
CA ILE A 526 12.56 1.56 -23.60
C ILE A 526 11.15 2.11 -23.93
N THR A 527 10.74 3.20 -23.27
CA THR A 527 9.48 3.92 -23.49
C THR A 527 9.71 5.26 -24.19
N THR A 528 8.71 5.74 -24.94
CA THR A 528 8.72 7.09 -25.55
C THR A 528 8.78 8.20 -24.50
N SER A 529 8.32 7.97 -23.28
CA SER A 529 8.37 8.94 -22.18
C SER A 529 9.79 9.27 -21.68
N GLY A 530 10.87 8.81 -22.31
CA GLY A 530 12.22 9.37 -22.14
C GLY A 530 12.86 9.30 -20.73
N ILE A 531 12.17 8.71 -19.75
CA ILE A 531 12.37 8.91 -18.31
C ILE A 531 13.83 8.66 -17.88
N THR A 532 14.62 9.72 -17.77
CA THR A 532 15.91 9.70 -17.07
C THR A 532 15.69 9.80 -15.57
N SER A 533 15.15 8.74 -14.98
CA SER A 533 15.07 8.56 -13.54
C SER A 533 16.45 8.38 -12.92
N ASP A 534 16.58 8.68 -11.63
CA ASP A 534 17.77 8.34 -10.87
C ASP A 534 17.97 6.81 -10.86
N ARG A 535 19.18 6.33 -11.17
CA ARG A 535 19.50 4.91 -11.34
C ARG A 535 20.84 4.52 -10.71
N ILE A 536 20.94 3.25 -10.30
CA ILE A 536 22.19 2.56 -9.95
C ILE A 536 22.58 1.65 -11.13
N VAL A 537 23.87 1.55 -11.41
CA VAL A 537 24.41 0.72 -12.47
C VAL A 537 25.26 -0.40 -11.87
N VAL A 538 25.05 -1.63 -12.32
CA VAL A 538 25.93 -2.76 -12.00
C VAL A 538 26.44 -3.36 -13.31
N ILE A 539 27.74 -3.60 -13.39
CA ILE A 539 28.40 -4.17 -14.56
C ILE A 539 29.21 -5.38 -14.09
N ASP A 540 28.75 -6.57 -14.41
CA ASP A 540 29.30 -7.85 -13.95
C ASP A 540 29.93 -8.61 -15.12
N ASP A 541 31.25 -8.74 -15.09
CA ASP A 541 32.10 -9.36 -16.11
C ASP A 541 31.77 -8.95 -17.57
N PRO A 542 31.94 -7.65 -17.92
CA PRO A 542 31.53 -7.10 -19.22
C PRO A 542 32.40 -7.50 -20.41
N VAL A 543 33.48 -8.26 -20.19
CA VAL A 543 34.43 -8.69 -21.22
C VAL A 543 34.74 -10.18 -21.06
N SER A 544 34.76 -10.91 -22.18
CA SER A 544 35.19 -12.32 -22.23
C SER A 544 36.68 -12.44 -22.57
N SER A 545 37.26 -13.62 -22.33
CA SER A 545 38.66 -13.77 -21.89
C SER A 545 39.78 -13.54 -22.91
N LEU A 546 39.51 -13.13 -24.16
CA LEU A 546 40.52 -13.22 -25.25
C LEU A 546 40.58 -12.05 -26.26
N ASP A 547 39.67 -11.08 -26.25
CA ASP A 547 39.75 -9.94 -27.18
C ASP A 547 40.31 -8.68 -26.49
N SER A 548 41.55 -8.33 -26.86
CA SER A 548 42.28 -7.18 -26.33
C SER A 548 41.67 -5.84 -26.75
N ASP A 549 41.11 -5.74 -27.96
CA ASP A 549 40.63 -4.48 -28.51
C ASP A 549 39.27 -4.11 -27.90
N VAL A 550 38.38 -5.11 -27.77
CA VAL A 550 37.09 -4.96 -27.06
C VAL A 550 37.29 -4.49 -25.61
N LEU A 551 38.33 -5.00 -24.93
CA LEU A 551 38.64 -4.63 -23.55
C LEU A 551 38.88 -3.12 -23.38
N PHE A 552 39.67 -2.50 -24.26
CA PHE A 552 39.95 -1.06 -24.19
C PHE A 552 38.71 -0.22 -24.50
N ILE A 553 37.86 -0.65 -25.43
CA ILE A 553 36.63 0.06 -25.81
C ILE A 553 35.63 0.04 -24.66
N VAL A 554 35.34 -1.15 -24.12
CA VAL A 554 34.44 -1.33 -22.97
C VAL A 554 34.95 -0.54 -21.76
N SER A 555 36.25 -0.58 -21.49
CA SER A 555 36.86 0.19 -20.40
C SER A 555 36.69 1.70 -20.59
N SER A 556 36.88 2.21 -21.81
CA SER A 556 36.72 3.63 -22.13
C SER A 556 35.28 4.11 -21.95
N LEU A 557 34.30 3.33 -22.39
CA LEU A 557 32.88 3.62 -22.23
C LEU A 557 32.48 3.64 -20.74
N ILE A 558 32.96 2.70 -19.93
CA ILE A 558 32.68 2.67 -18.49
C ILE A 558 33.38 3.83 -17.76
N LYS A 559 34.59 4.25 -18.18
CA LYS A 559 35.23 5.48 -17.67
C LYS A 559 34.39 6.73 -17.96
N GLU A 560 33.68 6.79 -19.10
CA GLU A 560 32.72 7.86 -19.38
C GLU A 560 31.52 7.84 -18.41
N LEU A 561 31.06 6.65 -17.99
CA LEU A 561 30.03 6.50 -16.95
C LEU A 561 30.54 6.97 -15.58
N PHE A 562 31.80 6.70 -15.20
CA PHE A 562 32.40 7.25 -13.96
C PHE A 562 32.45 8.77 -13.98
N ALA A 563 32.87 9.37 -15.10
CA ALA A 563 32.85 10.82 -15.28
C ALA A 563 31.42 11.40 -15.20
N THR A 564 30.42 10.61 -15.59
CA THR A 564 28.99 10.97 -15.51
C THR A 564 28.48 10.91 -14.07
N VAL A 565 28.75 9.85 -13.30
CA VAL A 565 28.40 9.75 -11.86
C VAL A 565 29.01 10.87 -11.02
N ARG A 566 30.20 11.36 -11.40
CA ARG A 566 30.89 12.46 -10.72
C ARG A 566 30.25 13.84 -10.92
N LYS A 567 29.28 14.00 -11.81
CA LYS A 567 28.55 15.26 -12.04
C LYS A 567 27.37 15.39 -11.07
N LYS A 568 27.20 16.58 -10.45
CA LYS A 568 26.15 16.82 -9.44
C LYS A 568 24.72 16.59 -9.96
N ASP A 569 24.47 16.94 -11.21
CA ASP A 569 23.15 16.84 -11.86
C ASP A 569 22.97 15.53 -12.66
N SER A 570 23.76 14.50 -12.38
CA SER A 570 23.68 13.20 -13.04
C SER A 570 22.58 12.33 -12.44
N HIS A 571 21.82 11.65 -13.30
CA HIS A 571 20.87 10.62 -12.88
C HIS A 571 21.54 9.30 -12.49
N LEU A 572 22.77 9.04 -12.95
CA LEU A 572 23.55 7.89 -12.50
C LEU A 572 24.12 8.23 -11.11
N LYS A 573 23.63 7.58 -10.05
CA LYS A 573 24.05 7.88 -8.67
C LYS A 573 25.15 6.98 -8.14
N GLN A 574 25.30 5.78 -8.70
CA GLN A 574 26.24 4.79 -8.21
C GLN A 574 26.56 3.76 -9.30
N ILE A 575 27.83 3.36 -9.41
CA ILE A 575 28.28 2.27 -10.29
C ILE A 575 28.99 1.19 -9.45
N PHE A 576 28.69 -0.06 -9.77
CA PHE A 576 29.38 -1.26 -9.30
C PHE A 576 30.01 -1.95 -10.51
N VAL A 577 31.32 -2.20 -10.49
CA VAL A 577 32.02 -2.98 -11.52
C VAL A 577 32.58 -4.23 -10.88
N LEU A 578 32.12 -5.40 -11.32
CA LEU A 578 32.54 -6.70 -10.83
C LEU A 578 33.29 -7.42 -11.95
N THR A 579 34.47 -7.99 -11.66
CA THR A 579 35.20 -8.77 -12.68
C THR A 579 36.14 -9.85 -12.13
N HIS A 580 36.44 -10.85 -12.97
CA HIS A 580 37.56 -11.78 -12.80
C HIS A 580 38.79 -11.42 -13.68
N ASN A 581 38.64 -10.54 -14.67
CA ASN A 581 39.70 -10.26 -15.63
C ASN A 581 40.69 -9.21 -15.07
N VAL A 582 41.93 -9.64 -14.78
CA VAL A 582 42.99 -8.79 -14.21
C VAL A 582 43.36 -7.61 -15.12
N HIS A 583 43.41 -7.82 -16.45
CA HIS A 583 43.76 -6.77 -17.40
C HIS A 583 42.66 -5.71 -17.46
N PHE A 584 41.40 -6.14 -17.51
CA PHE A 584 40.24 -5.24 -17.47
C PHE A 584 40.16 -4.50 -16.12
N HIS A 585 40.36 -5.19 -14.99
CA HIS A 585 40.41 -4.54 -13.67
C HIS A 585 41.52 -3.49 -13.59
N LYS A 586 42.72 -3.80 -14.07
CA LYS A 586 43.84 -2.85 -14.11
C LYS A 586 43.52 -1.63 -14.98
N GLU A 587 42.96 -1.85 -16.18
CA GLU A 587 42.61 -0.77 -17.10
C GLU A 587 41.47 0.09 -16.53
N ILE A 588 40.37 -0.50 -16.08
CA ILE A 588 39.20 0.24 -15.60
C ILE A 588 39.50 1.02 -14.32
N THR A 589 40.37 0.51 -13.46
CA THR A 589 40.80 1.20 -12.25
C THR A 589 41.89 2.24 -12.51
N TYR A 590 42.59 2.26 -13.65
CA TYR A 590 43.66 3.23 -13.91
C TYR A 590 43.12 4.67 -13.98
N ASP A 591 43.59 5.53 -13.08
CA ASP A 591 43.25 6.96 -12.98
C ASP A 591 44.51 7.75 -12.56
N GLN A 592 44.91 8.72 -13.37
CA GLN A 592 46.14 9.52 -13.17
C GLN A 592 46.13 10.36 -11.89
N ARG A 593 44.95 10.60 -11.30
CA ARG A 593 44.80 11.39 -10.06
C ARG A 593 45.08 10.55 -8.81
N ARG A 594 45.17 9.22 -8.93
CA ARG A 594 45.37 8.33 -7.79
C ARG A 594 46.86 8.29 -7.40
N LYS A 595 47.16 8.55 -6.12
CA LYS A 595 48.49 8.34 -5.55
C LYS A 595 48.74 6.83 -5.34
N ALA A 596 50.00 6.40 -5.38
CA ALA A 596 50.37 4.98 -5.37
C ALA A 596 49.77 4.15 -4.21
N GLU A 597 49.52 4.78 -3.06
CA GLU A 597 49.03 4.11 -1.83
C GLU A 597 47.71 4.70 -1.29
N ALA A 598 46.88 5.34 -2.13
CA ALA A 598 45.58 5.85 -1.72
C ALA A 598 44.48 5.54 -2.73
N SER A 599 43.24 5.32 -2.28
CA SER A 599 42.04 5.40 -3.13
C SER A 599 41.59 6.86 -3.30
N LEU A 600 40.81 7.12 -4.35
CA LEU A 600 40.02 8.35 -4.43
C LEU A 600 38.89 8.33 -3.39
N SER A 601 38.40 9.50 -2.97
CA SER A 601 37.36 9.60 -1.94
C SER A 601 35.97 9.10 -2.37
N ASP A 602 35.79 8.87 -3.67
CA ASP A 602 34.55 8.44 -4.32
C ASP A 602 34.57 6.97 -4.80
N GLU A 603 35.62 6.20 -4.50
CA GLU A 603 35.76 4.80 -4.92
C GLU A 603 36.00 3.82 -3.76
N THR A 604 35.72 2.54 -3.98
CA THR A 604 36.11 1.42 -3.07
C THR A 604 36.66 0.23 -3.84
N PHE A 605 37.50 -0.58 -3.17
CA PHE A 605 38.04 -1.83 -3.69
C PHE A 605 37.66 -3.01 -2.79
N TRP A 606 37.19 -4.08 -3.41
CA TRP A 606 36.75 -5.30 -2.73
C TRP A 606 37.32 -6.53 -3.44
N ILE A 607 37.73 -7.54 -2.67
CA ILE A 607 38.01 -8.88 -3.21
C ILE A 607 36.91 -9.84 -2.75
N VAL A 608 36.29 -10.53 -3.70
CA VAL A 608 35.37 -11.64 -3.45
C VAL A 608 36.16 -12.95 -3.57
N ARG A 609 36.27 -13.70 -2.47
CA ARG A 609 36.94 -15.00 -2.41
C ARG A 609 35.95 -16.11 -2.07
N LYS A 610 36.31 -17.35 -2.37
CA LYS A 610 35.60 -18.54 -1.93
C LYS A 610 36.62 -19.57 -1.41
N PRO A 611 37.11 -19.42 -0.16
CA PRO A 611 38.20 -20.26 0.38
C PRO A 611 37.79 -21.72 0.63
N ALA A 612 36.48 -22.00 0.76
CA ALA A 612 35.93 -23.33 0.95
C ALA A 612 34.52 -23.39 0.30
N ASP A 613 33.50 -23.89 1.01
CA ASP A 613 32.13 -23.96 0.50
C ASP A 613 31.44 -22.60 0.37
N TYR A 614 31.87 -21.60 1.16
CA TYR A 614 31.25 -20.29 1.25
C TYR A 614 32.15 -19.15 0.74
N SER A 615 31.51 -18.12 0.20
CA SER A 615 32.12 -16.88 -0.27
C SER A 615 32.31 -15.86 0.84
N THR A 616 33.39 -15.08 0.76
CA THR A 616 33.73 -13.97 1.67
C THR A 616 34.05 -12.70 0.86
N VAL A 617 33.80 -11.52 1.45
CA VAL A 617 34.07 -10.23 0.79
C VAL A 617 35.00 -9.36 1.63
N GLU A 618 36.21 -9.14 1.13
CA GLU A 618 37.28 -8.41 1.82
C GLU A 618 37.40 -6.97 1.30
N PHE A 619 37.41 -5.98 2.20
CA PHE A 619 37.64 -4.57 1.86
C PHE A 619 39.13 -4.25 1.73
N HIS A 620 39.50 -3.43 0.74
CA HIS A 620 40.84 -2.88 0.60
C HIS A 620 40.82 -1.35 0.45
N THR A 621 41.68 -0.67 1.20
CA THR A 621 41.86 0.80 1.18
C THR A 621 42.51 1.32 -0.10
N THR A 622 43.22 0.44 -0.81
CA THR A 622 43.92 0.69 -2.08
C THR A 622 43.62 -0.45 -3.06
N ASN A 623 43.87 -0.26 -4.36
CA ASN A 623 43.66 -1.32 -5.34
C ASN A 623 44.62 -2.50 -5.07
N PRO A 624 44.12 -3.69 -4.69
CA PRO A 624 44.98 -4.80 -4.27
C PRO A 624 45.57 -5.58 -5.46
N ILE A 625 45.09 -5.32 -6.68
CA ILE A 625 45.47 -6.07 -7.89
C ILE A 625 46.80 -5.54 -8.43
N ARG A 626 47.87 -6.23 -8.05
CA ARG A 626 49.26 -5.97 -8.44
C ARG A 626 49.68 -6.85 -9.62
N THR A 627 50.65 -6.41 -10.41
CA THR A 627 51.25 -7.27 -11.45
C THR A 627 52.05 -8.41 -10.83
N SER A 628 52.24 -9.51 -11.56
CA SER A 628 53.08 -10.64 -11.13
C SER A 628 54.48 -10.19 -10.71
N TYR A 629 55.03 -9.16 -11.36
CA TYR A 629 56.32 -8.56 -11.00
C TYR A 629 56.25 -7.80 -9.66
N GLN A 630 55.24 -6.96 -9.44
CA GLN A 630 55.02 -6.27 -8.16
C GLN A 630 54.78 -7.24 -7.00
N LEU A 631 54.20 -8.42 -7.25
CA LEU A 631 54.03 -9.47 -6.24
C LEU A 631 55.37 -10.10 -5.82
N LEU A 632 56.33 -10.27 -6.73
CA LEU A 632 57.68 -10.74 -6.37
C LEU A 632 58.39 -9.75 -5.43
N TRP A 633 58.31 -8.46 -5.72
CA TRP A 633 58.86 -7.43 -4.82
C TRP A 633 58.10 -7.35 -3.49
N ALA A 634 56.79 -7.63 -3.47
CA ALA A 634 56.02 -7.76 -2.23
C ALA A 634 56.40 -8.98 -1.40
N GLU A 635 56.81 -10.09 -2.03
CA GLU A 635 57.36 -11.27 -1.35
C GLU A 635 58.73 -10.97 -0.73
N LEU A 636 59.59 -10.24 -1.46
CA LEU A 636 60.92 -9.83 -1.00
C LEU A 636 60.87 -8.87 0.23
N LYS A 637 59.81 -8.09 0.37
CA LYS A 637 59.58 -7.15 1.49
C LYS A 637 59.12 -7.81 2.80
N LYS A 638 58.73 -9.09 2.79
CA LYS A 638 58.23 -9.76 4.00
C LYS A 638 59.35 -9.94 5.02
N PHE A 639 59.07 -9.66 6.30
CA PHE A 639 60.00 -9.90 7.40
C PHE A 639 59.38 -10.83 8.46
N PRO A 640 60.04 -11.92 8.89
CA PRO A 640 61.29 -12.45 8.32
C PRO A 640 61.09 -12.91 6.86
N ALA A 641 62.15 -12.86 6.07
CA ALA A 641 62.08 -13.21 4.65
C ALA A 641 61.83 -14.73 4.48
N PRO A 642 60.85 -15.15 3.68
CA PRO A 642 60.54 -16.56 3.49
C PRO A 642 61.66 -17.28 2.72
N ALA A 643 62.59 -17.91 3.46
CA ALA A 643 63.77 -18.57 2.90
C ALA A 643 63.45 -19.58 1.78
N LEU A 644 62.32 -20.27 1.88
CA LEU A 644 61.81 -21.24 0.88
C LEU A 644 61.40 -20.61 -0.46
N THR A 645 60.99 -19.34 -0.50
CA THR A 645 60.54 -18.66 -1.74
C THR A 645 61.55 -17.62 -2.24
N LEU A 646 62.57 -17.28 -1.43
CA LEU A 646 63.53 -16.21 -1.70
C LEU A 646 64.34 -16.44 -2.98
N GLN A 647 64.84 -17.67 -3.23
CA GLN A 647 65.58 -18.04 -4.44
C GLN A 647 64.81 -17.70 -5.72
N ASN A 648 63.62 -18.30 -5.88
CA ASN A 648 62.78 -18.13 -7.05
C ASN A 648 62.24 -16.69 -7.17
N THR A 649 62.06 -16.00 -6.04
CA THR A 649 61.66 -14.58 -6.02
C THR A 649 62.76 -13.69 -6.59
N MET A 650 63.99 -13.81 -6.08
CA MET A 650 65.14 -13.05 -6.55
C MET A 650 65.45 -13.35 -8.03
N ARG A 651 65.47 -14.63 -8.44
CA ARG A 651 65.68 -15.02 -9.83
C ARG A 651 64.67 -14.34 -10.77
N ARG A 652 63.37 -14.48 -10.48
CA ARG A 652 62.32 -13.93 -11.33
C ARG A 652 62.31 -12.41 -11.35
N ILE A 653 62.82 -11.73 -10.33
CA ILE A 653 63.04 -10.28 -10.37
C ILE A 653 64.18 -9.93 -11.32
N LEU A 654 65.35 -10.57 -11.17
CA LEU A 654 66.52 -10.31 -12.02
C LEU A 654 66.25 -10.66 -13.49
N GLU A 655 65.67 -11.83 -13.76
CA GLU A 655 65.26 -12.23 -15.11
C GLU A 655 64.24 -11.26 -15.71
N ASN A 656 63.18 -10.90 -14.98
CA ASN A 656 62.14 -10.04 -15.55
C ASN A 656 62.65 -8.61 -15.78
N TYR A 657 63.55 -8.09 -14.93
CA TYR A 657 64.11 -6.75 -15.10
C TYR A 657 65.24 -6.71 -16.13
N PHE A 658 66.33 -7.43 -15.88
CA PHE A 658 67.53 -7.34 -16.72
C PHE A 658 67.37 -8.10 -18.03
N LYS A 659 66.83 -9.33 -18.01
CA LYS A 659 66.79 -10.19 -19.21
C LYS A 659 65.57 -9.93 -20.10
N ILE A 660 64.36 -9.87 -19.54
CA ILE A 660 63.11 -9.69 -20.32
C ILE A 660 62.91 -8.23 -20.73
N LEU A 661 63.08 -7.27 -19.80
CA LEU A 661 62.87 -5.85 -20.10
C LEU A 661 64.14 -5.14 -20.56
N GLY A 662 65.31 -5.46 -20.00
CA GLY A 662 66.59 -4.82 -20.33
C GLY A 662 67.41 -5.49 -21.44
N GLY A 663 67.09 -6.73 -21.84
CA GLY A 663 67.86 -7.49 -22.83
C GLY A 663 69.25 -7.97 -22.39
N VAL A 664 69.61 -7.81 -21.11
CA VAL A 664 70.90 -8.19 -20.52
C VAL A 664 70.78 -9.55 -19.84
N ASP A 665 71.58 -10.53 -20.24
CA ASP A 665 71.61 -11.82 -19.53
C ASP A 665 72.20 -11.66 -18.11
N THR A 666 71.61 -12.35 -17.14
CA THR A 666 72.01 -12.30 -15.73
C THR A 666 73.47 -12.69 -15.50
N TYR A 667 74.08 -13.47 -16.39
CA TYR A 667 75.50 -13.80 -16.33
C TYR A 667 76.42 -12.58 -16.53
N HIS A 668 75.99 -11.56 -17.29
CA HIS A 668 76.77 -10.33 -17.48
C HIS A 668 76.79 -9.43 -16.24
N LEU A 669 75.80 -9.54 -15.34
CA LEU A 669 75.74 -8.77 -14.09
C LEU A 669 76.91 -9.11 -13.13
N VAL A 670 77.45 -10.33 -13.23
CA VAL A 670 78.67 -10.76 -12.52
C VAL A 670 79.91 -10.01 -13.01
N GLY A 671 79.89 -9.54 -14.26
CA GLY A 671 81.02 -8.82 -14.88
C GLY A 671 81.37 -7.53 -14.16
N SER A 672 80.37 -6.86 -13.57
CA SER A 672 80.51 -5.56 -12.89
C SER A 672 81.08 -5.64 -11.47
N PHE A 673 81.32 -6.84 -10.93
CA PHE A 673 81.90 -7.03 -9.59
C PHE A 673 83.39 -7.40 -9.65
N GLU A 674 84.14 -6.94 -8.65
CA GLU A 674 85.56 -7.24 -8.45
C GLU A 674 85.82 -8.00 -7.13
N GLY A 675 87.02 -8.57 -7.00
CA GLY A 675 87.48 -9.22 -5.78
C GLY A 675 86.57 -10.33 -5.25
N ILE A 676 86.42 -10.38 -3.92
CA ILE A 676 85.63 -11.40 -3.22
C ILE A 676 84.11 -11.28 -3.49
N GLU A 677 83.64 -10.08 -3.80
CA GLU A 677 82.23 -9.80 -4.08
C GLU A 677 81.79 -10.40 -5.42
N LYS A 678 82.71 -10.52 -6.38
CA LYS A 678 82.46 -11.25 -7.62
C LYS A 678 82.12 -12.71 -7.36
N VAL A 679 82.83 -13.35 -6.43
CA VAL A 679 82.58 -14.74 -6.01
C VAL A 679 81.23 -14.84 -5.28
N GLN A 680 80.91 -13.85 -4.42
CA GLN A 680 79.61 -13.77 -3.74
C GLN A 680 78.44 -13.56 -4.72
N CYS A 681 78.60 -12.72 -5.74
CA CYS A 681 77.62 -12.51 -6.81
C CYS A 681 77.45 -13.77 -7.68
N GLN A 682 78.54 -14.46 -8.04
CA GLN A 682 78.48 -15.78 -8.69
C GLN A 682 77.72 -16.80 -7.84
N SER A 683 77.98 -16.84 -6.53
CA SER A 683 77.27 -17.70 -5.58
C SER A 683 75.78 -17.37 -5.56
N LEU A 684 75.39 -16.09 -5.50
CA LEU A 684 73.99 -15.66 -5.59
C LEU A 684 73.33 -16.10 -6.89
N ILE A 685 73.94 -15.82 -8.05
CA ILE A 685 73.38 -16.16 -9.37
C ILE A 685 73.24 -17.68 -9.53
N SER A 686 74.23 -18.46 -9.10
CA SER A 686 74.14 -19.92 -9.09
C SER A 686 73.02 -20.41 -8.17
N TRP A 687 72.91 -19.85 -6.97
CA TRP A 687 71.94 -20.23 -5.94
C TRP A 687 70.47 -19.92 -6.30
N VAL A 688 70.21 -18.77 -6.93
CA VAL A 688 68.85 -18.43 -7.38
C VAL A 688 68.44 -19.25 -8.62
N ASN A 689 69.39 -19.68 -9.44
CA ASN A 689 69.17 -20.55 -10.60
C ASN A 689 68.94 -22.01 -10.19
N ASP A 690 69.69 -22.53 -9.22
CA ASP A 690 69.54 -23.88 -8.69
C ASP A 690 68.14 -24.12 -8.10
N GLY A 691 67.62 -23.14 -7.33
CA GLY A 691 66.25 -23.12 -6.80
C GLY A 691 65.12 -23.03 -7.84
N SER A 692 65.40 -23.22 -9.14
CA SER A 692 64.40 -23.30 -10.20
C SER A 692 64.07 -24.72 -10.68
N HIS A 693 64.82 -25.74 -10.24
CA HIS A 693 64.78 -27.09 -10.84
C HIS A 693 64.38 -28.25 -9.91
N TYR A 694 64.15 -28.05 -8.60
CA TYR A 694 64.00 -29.17 -7.65
C TYR A 694 62.57 -29.59 -7.30
N ALA A 695 62.41 -30.91 -7.19
CA ALA A 695 61.31 -31.61 -6.54
C ALA A 695 61.66 -31.94 -5.06
N PRO A 696 60.70 -32.32 -4.19
CA PRO A 696 60.84 -32.14 -2.74
C PRO A 696 61.78 -33.06 -1.93
N ASP A 697 62.60 -33.90 -2.56
CA ASP A 697 63.05 -35.17 -1.95
C ASP A 697 64.58 -35.38 -1.84
N GLU A 698 65.38 -34.30 -1.84
CA GLU A 698 66.82 -34.35 -1.52
C GLU A 698 67.23 -33.37 -0.40
N LEU A 699 68.36 -33.66 0.26
CA LEU A 699 68.75 -33.13 1.58
C LEU A 699 68.56 -31.61 1.79
N TYR A 700 67.75 -31.26 2.78
CA TYR A 700 67.47 -29.88 3.17
C TYR A 700 68.66 -29.22 3.89
N VAL A 701 69.44 -28.41 3.17
CA VAL A 701 70.30 -27.39 3.80
C VAL A 701 69.45 -26.16 4.06
N ALA A 702 68.89 -26.08 5.28
CA ALA A 702 68.28 -24.85 5.78
C ALA A 702 69.33 -23.72 5.74
N ILE A 703 69.12 -22.73 4.90
CA ILE A 703 70.01 -21.56 4.82
C ILE A 703 69.75 -20.73 6.07
N GLY A 704 70.73 -20.63 6.95
CA GLY A 704 70.63 -19.79 8.15
C GLY A 704 70.41 -18.33 7.77
N ASP A 705 69.68 -17.59 8.60
CA ASP A 705 69.24 -16.21 8.32
C ASP A 705 70.39 -15.27 7.91
N ALA A 706 71.60 -15.49 8.42
CA ALA A 706 72.81 -14.76 8.05
C ALA A 706 73.19 -14.89 6.56
N MET A 707 73.03 -16.07 5.96
CA MET A 707 73.29 -16.30 4.53
C MET A 707 72.17 -15.71 3.66
N ALA A 708 70.91 -15.78 4.10
CA ALA A 708 69.80 -15.11 3.44
C ALA A 708 69.97 -13.58 3.44
N ALA A 709 70.40 -12.99 4.57
CA ALA A 709 70.73 -11.58 4.68
C ALA A 709 71.93 -11.18 3.80
N SER A 710 72.98 -12.01 3.74
CA SER A 710 74.11 -11.80 2.83
C SER A 710 73.66 -11.78 1.36
N TYR A 711 72.82 -12.73 0.95
CA TYR A 711 72.26 -12.75 -0.41
C TYR A 711 71.32 -11.56 -0.70
N GLN A 712 70.57 -11.05 0.26
CA GLN A 712 69.81 -9.80 0.11
C GLN A 712 70.73 -8.58 -0.09
N LYS A 713 71.83 -8.49 0.65
CA LYS A 713 72.82 -7.43 0.47
C LYS A 713 73.46 -7.48 -0.93
N ILE A 714 73.88 -8.66 -1.39
CA ILE A 714 74.45 -8.85 -2.73
C ILE A 714 73.41 -8.54 -3.82
N PHE A 715 72.16 -8.98 -3.62
CA PHE A 715 71.04 -8.69 -4.53
C PHE A 715 70.78 -7.19 -4.66
N PHE A 716 70.79 -6.43 -3.56
CA PHE A 716 70.75 -4.97 -3.60
C PHE A 716 71.97 -4.39 -4.34
N ARG A 717 73.17 -4.89 -4.03
CA ARG A 717 74.42 -4.41 -4.63
C ARG A 717 74.49 -4.65 -6.13
N ILE A 718 73.81 -5.65 -6.70
CA ILE A 718 73.63 -5.78 -8.16
C ILE A 718 73.01 -4.50 -8.72
N PHE A 719 71.87 -4.04 -8.18
CA PHE A 719 71.24 -2.79 -8.64
C PHE A 719 72.10 -1.56 -8.38
N LYS A 720 72.90 -1.53 -7.29
CA LYS A 720 73.83 -0.42 -6.98
C LYS A 720 74.95 -0.31 -8.01
N VAL A 721 75.64 -1.42 -8.27
CA VAL A 721 76.81 -1.51 -9.15
C VAL A 721 76.44 -1.40 -10.63
N THR A 722 75.23 -1.78 -11.03
CA THR A 722 74.72 -1.56 -12.39
C THR A 722 73.98 -0.22 -12.56
N GLU A 723 74.15 0.76 -11.67
CA GLU A 723 73.51 2.09 -11.71
C GLU A 723 71.96 2.10 -11.73
N HIS A 724 71.32 0.98 -11.37
CA HIS A 724 69.86 0.80 -11.38
C HIS A 724 69.21 0.94 -9.98
N THR A 725 69.90 1.52 -9.00
CA THR A 725 69.42 1.75 -7.61
C THR A 725 68.08 2.49 -7.56
N ALA A 726 67.82 3.40 -8.50
CA ALA A 726 66.56 4.12 -8.60
C ALA A 726 65.36 3.18 -8.79
N HIS A 727 65.52 2.10 -9.56
CA HIS A 727 64.48 1.08 -9.74
C HIS A 727 64.29 0.24 -8.46
N TYR A 728 65.38 -0.18 -7.80
CA TYR A 728 65.30 -0.89 -6.52
C TYR A 728 64.58 -0.05 -5.46
N ARG A 729 64.94 1.25 -5.34
CA ARG A 729 64.29 2.20 -4.43
C ARG A 729 62.80 2.39 -4.75
N MET A 730 62.45 2.53 -6.03
CA MET A 730 61.05 2.63 -6.48
C MET A 730 60.23 1.39 -6.09
N MET A 731 60.80 0.19 -6.21
CA MET A 731 60.09 -1.05 -5.87
C MET A 731 60.04 -1.31 -4.35
N MET A 732 61.06 -0.90 -3.60
CA MET A 732 61.09 -1.02 -2.14
C MET A 732 60.26 0.05 -1.43
N GLY A 733 60.08 1.24 -1.98
CA GLY A 733 59.19 2.28 -1.41
C GLY A 733 59.57 2.64 0.04
N ALA A 734 58.60 2.62 0.95
CA ALA A 734 58.82 2.90 2.38
C ALA A 734 59.71 1.85 3.08
N ASP A 735 59.83 0.64 2.53
CA ASP A 735 60.65 -0.44 3.06
C ASP A 735 62.12 -0.38 2.55
N TYR A 736 62.51 0.71 1.86
CA TYR A 736 63.88 0.89 1.39
C TYR A 736 64.84 1.08 2.57
N VAL A 737 65.76 0.12 2.73
CA VAL A 737 66.96 0.25 3.54
C VAL A 737 68.14 0.14 2.60
N ASP A 738 69.12 1.03 2.77
CA ASP A 738 70.41 0.87 2.10
C ASP A 738 71.20 -0.25 2.80
N LEU A 739 71.31 -1.41 2.15
CA LEU A 739 72.00 -2.58 2.72
C LEU A 739 73.52 -2.48 2.56
N ASP A 740 74.01 -1.41 1.94
CA ASP A 740 75.42 -1.21 1.63
C ASP A 740 75.79 0.29 1.66
N PRO A 741 75.68 0.94 2.83
CA PRO A 741 76.08 2.34 2.98
C PRO A 741 77.59 2.48 2.77
N ASP A 742 77.99 3.52 2.03
CA ASP A 742 79.41 3.82 1.80
C ASP A 742 80.04 4.33 3.10
N GLU A 743 81.13 3.69 3.56
CA GLU A 743 81.82 4.10 4.79
C GLU A 743 82.43 5.49 4.63
N SER A 744 82.13 6.38 5.57
CA SER A 744 82.67 7.74 5.60
C SER A 744 84.17 7.73 5.88
N LEU A 745 84.97 8.24 4.95
CA LEU A 745 86.40 8.50 5.15
C LEU A 745 86.61 9.53 6.25
N GLY A 746 87.02 9.06 7.43
CA GLY A 746 87.46 9.88 8.55
C GLY A 746 88.92 10.32 8.42
N GLU A 747 89.14 11.58 8.79
CA GLU A 747 90.40 12.25 9.17
C GLU A 747 91.72 11.44 9.21
N MET A 748 92.74 11.91 8.46
CA MET A 748 94.14 11.92 8.91
C MET A 748 94.85 13.20 8.46
N GLN A 749 95.67 13.76 9.33
CA GLN A 749 96.37 15.05 9.20
C GLN A 749 97.66 14.94 8.36
N ALA A 750 98.06 16.02 7.67
CA ALA A 750 99.27 16.81 8.02
C ALA A 750 99.62 17.90 6.97
N ASP A 751 99.85 19.11 7.47
CA ASP A 751 100.75 20.21 7.04
C ASP A 751 101.21 20.34 5.56
N VAL A 752 101.08 21.55 4.99
CA VAL A 752 102.14 22.60 4.96
C VAL A 752 101.58 23.89 4.30
N ASP A 753 102.07 25.06 4.74
CA ASP A 753 101.73 26.40 4.24
C ASP A 753 102.06 26.64 2.74
N GLU A 754 101.29 27.54 2.09
CA GLU A 754 101.87 28.73 1.41
C GLU A 754 100.78 29.78 1.05
N ASP A 755 101.11 31.06 1.22
CA ASP A 755 100.26 32.22 0.90
C ASP A 755 100.15 32.47 -0.62
N GLN A 756 98.99 32.95 -1.12
CA GLN A 756 98.84 34.30 -1.72
C GLN A 756 97.48 34.55 -2.43
N ASP A 757 96.76 35.55 -1.90
CA ASP A 757 96.18 36.71 -2.59
C ASP A 757 95.16 36.63 -3.77
N VAL A 758 94.03 37.34 -3.53
CA VAL A 758 93.45 38.43 -4.37
C VAL A 758 92.27 38.17 -5.34
N ILE A 759 91.08 38.59 -4.86
CA ILE A 759 89.97 39.32 -5.53
C ILE A 759 89.14 38.65 -6.65
N GLY A 760 87.79 38.72 -6.54
CA GLY A 760 86.96 38.81 -7.77
C GLY A 760 85.44 38.52 -7.78
N SER A 761 84.62 39.29 -7.05
CA SER A 761 83.19 39.61 -7.38
C SER A 761 82.08 38.54 -7.55
N ILE A 762 80.92 38.87 -6.98
CA ILE A 762 79.58 38.25 -7.10
C ILE A 762 78.86 38.69 -8.40
N VAL A 763 78.00 37.85 -9.02
CA VAL A 763 76.56 38.10 -9.37
C VAL A 763 75.88 36.77 -9.82
N ASP A 764 74.60 36.61 -9.48
CA ASP A 764 73.66 35.53 -9.83
C ASP A 764 73.50 35.20 -11.33
N ALA A 765 73.03 33.97 -11.62
CA ALA A 765 72.28 33.63 -12.82
C ALA A 765 71.16 32.62 -12.51
N ALA A 766 69.93 32.92 -12.94
CA ALA A 766 68.73 32.12 -12.72
C ALA A 766 68.42 31.13 -13.87
N GLU A 767 67.43 30.28 -13.63
CA GLU A 767 67.02 29.10 -14.40
C GLU A 767 66.72 29.34 -15.89
N GLN A 768 67.02 28.33 -16.72
CA GLN A 768 66.56 28.25 -18.12
C GLN A 768 65.56 27.10 -18.30
N SER A 769 64.48 27.35 -19.04
CA SER A 769 63.55 26.34 -19.54
C SER A 769 63.71 26.14 -21.05
N ILE A 770 63.52 24.91 -21.52
CA ILE A 770 63.89 24.49 -22.89
C ILE A 770 62.69 24.58 -23.86
N LEU A 771 62.97 25.12 -25.04
CA LEU A 771 62.08 25.32 -26.19
C LEU A 771 62.09 24.12 -27.17
N VAL A 772 60.98 23.91 -27.87
CA VAL A 772 60.97 23.25 -29.21
C VAL A 772 59.95 23.99 -30.13
N PRO A 773 60.32 24.36 -31.39
CA PRO A 773 59.46 25.06 -32.36
C PRO A 773 58.70 24.08 -33.30
N GLY A 774 57.83 24.45 -34.24
CA GLY A 774 57.34 25.73 -34.78
C GLY A 774 56.68 25.51 -36.17
N LEU A 775 56.34 26.60 -36.90
CA LEU A 775 55.67 26.71 -38.23
C LEU A 775 54.13 26.90 -38.20
N SER A 776 53.50 27.73 -39.04
CA SER A 776 53.88 28.99 -39.74
C SER A 776 52.61 29.55 -40.40
N ALA A 777 52.39 30.88 -40.39
CA ALA A 777 51.20 31.52 -40.98
C ALA A 777 51.53 32.31 -42.27
N THR A 778 50.52 32.52 -43.13
CA THR A 778 50.52 33.51 -44.21
C THR A 778 49.16 34.23 -44.31
N ASN A 779 49.20 35.50 -44.72
CA ASN A 779 48.12 36.51 -44.59
C ASN A 779 47.28 36.72 -45.88
N ALA A 780 46.32 37.66 -45.76
CA ALA A 780 45.83 38.65 -46.77
C ALA A 780 44.38 38.44 -47.30
N ASP A 781 43.58 39.48 -47.60
CA ASP A 781 43.45 40.88 -47.10
C ASP A 781 42.13 41.52 -47.65
N ALA A 782 41.77 42.75 -47.23
CA ALA A 782 40.71 43.67 -47.73
C ALA A 782 39.22 43.23 -47.56
N ALA A 783 38.26 43.99 -46.98
CA ALA A 783 37.82 45.40 -47.09
C ALA A 783 36.97 45.68 -48.37
N VAL A 784 35.81 46.38 -48.41
CA VAL A 784 35.49 47.77 -48.00
C VAL A 784 33.94 48.07 -48.09
N THR A 785 33.31 48.68 -47.06
CA THR A 785 32.06 49.54 -47.00
C THR A 785 30.75 49.16 -47.78
N ALA A 786 29.53 49.74 -47.63
CA ALA A 786 29.05 50.97 -46.96
C ALA A 786 27.51 51.00 -46.67
N LEU A 787 27.12 51.87 -45.72
CA LEU A 787 25.89 52.71 -45.69
C LEU A 787 24.47 52.19 -45.34
N VAL A 788 23.77 53.10 -44.65
CA VAL A 788 22.44 53.12 -43.97
C VAL A 788 21.60 54.20 -44.72
N PRO A 789 20.24 54.14 -44.90
CA PRO A 789 19.29 54.55 -43.84
C PRO A 789 17.83 54.03 -43.86
N VAL A 790 17.08 54.46 -42.83
CA VAL A 790 15.68 54.17 -42.42
C VAL A 790 15.06 55.53 -41.99
N PRO A 791 13.85 55.97 -42.41
CA PRO A 791 12.56 55.43 -41.91
C PRO A 791 11.29 55.57 -42.79
N SER A 792 10.21 54.84 -42.42
CA SER A 792 8.77 55.25 -42.39
C SER A 792 7.82 54.03 -42.49
N ALA A 793 6.51 54.08 -42.22
CA ALA A 793 5.73 54.57 -41.08
C ALA A 793 4.21 54.50 -41.43
N SER A 794 3.41 53.87 -40.55
CA SER A 794 1.99 54.16 -40.25
C SER A 794 0.82 53.59 -41.10
N LEU A 795 -0.30 53.34 -40.38
CA LEU A 795 -1.72 53.21 -40.78
C LEU A 795 -2.14 51.94 -41.57
N ALA A 796 -3.41 51.46 -41.54
CA ALA A 796 -4.52 51.45 -40.56
C ALA A 796 -5.70 50.58 -41.15
N SER A 797 -6.82 50.45 -40.41
CA SER A 797 -8.07 49.70 -40.75
C SER A 797 -7.94 48.18 -40.88
N VAL A 798 -8.63 47.32 -40.12
CA VAL A 798 -10.09 47.15 -39.87
C VAL A 798 -10.80 46.47 -41.03
N ASP A 799 -11.17 45.20 -40.84
CA ASP A 799 -12.50 44.70 -41.20
C ASP A 799 -12.88 43.42 -40.43
N ARG A 800 -14.19 43.28 -40.13
CA ARG A 800 -14.92 42.11 -39.62
C ARG A 800 -16.23 42.07 -40.43
N PRO A 801 -16.78 40.91 -40.84
CA PRO A 801 -17.90 40.37 -40.04
C PRO A 801 -18.18 38.85 -40.13
N GLY A 802 -18.99 38.34 -39.18
CA GLY A 802 -19.76 37.08 -39.27
C GLY A 802 -18.98 35.77 -39.01
N LEU A 803 -19.57 34.69 -38.47
CA LEU A 803 -20.94 34.42 -37.99
C LEU A 803 -20.91 33.36 -36.86
N GLU A 804 -21.87 33.43 -35.94
CA GLU A 804 -22.34 32.34 -35.04
C GLU A 804 -23.59 31.65 -35.69
N PRO A 805 -24.31 30.69 -35.04
CA PRO A 805 -23.88 29.41 -34.47
C PRO A 805 -24.85 28.22 -34.79
N GLU A 806 -24.40 26.96 -34.67
CA GLU A 806 -25.26 25.78 -34.37
C GLU A 806 -24.44 24.84 -33.45
N ILE A 807 -24.86 24.54 -32.22
CA ILE A 807 -25.91 23.57 -31.81
C ILE A 807 -25.62 22.14 -32.30
N PHE A 808 -24.97 21.34 -31.44
CA PHE A 808 -25.47 20.04 -30.98
C PHE A 808 -24.78 19.63 -29.66
#